data_AF-A0A7V7XG57-F1
#
_entry.id   AF-A0A7V7XG57-F1
#
_cell.length_a   1.000
_cell.length_b   1.000
_cell.length_c   1.000
_cell.angle_alpha   90.00
_cell.angle_beta   90.00
_cell.angle_gamma   90.00
#
_symmetry.space_group_name_H-M   'P 1'
#
loop_
_entity.id
_entity.type
_entity.pdbx_description
1 polymer ?
#
loop_
_entity_poly.entity_id
_entity_poly.type
_entity_poly.pdbx_seq_one_letter_code
_entity_poly.pdbx_strand_id
1 'polypeptide(L)'
;MARIFEIEHFYFGNLILNGAPVGSPGILASTPGITLPQVQECLKYARISPPPLDQASNDLPSSIGLFRGETLEYIFLKSQRTKEGHPQLHYQIVPGIALRWLGGNYRFWEGLAKKDMPSFEQQHRNLPLLTLEDPQPLEDDFQVKLLYDLYFYCGDNVKNVEGLLAGLIQRQSIAIINAPPSLEKRMRFIHGMLCLLPAPARLGVTWAISVEKVEDTRVQLKFLAAGNPPADHLVYDWLAGQMIGEPPQDKYSKFITSQLRLDASLVVENTTRMARTAVWRAMRKESLAQALHFASRRAAIDAAVLNNQPADREIIAEILQQDPTLPEDLALRYARHLLAFTLVLDTNIEHADVLPVVAATNRPVAESIYQQLRTAIEDEGRDLKVLQIVEHWLTSVPQATSLPWHRLGYIAIFKHLDELLKERDTPRINGFLQQIQALPSAMQLESVLPQIIDRIRASAVYDQELARGLFTLATRHMPLAGFQNLTTDPAFSQYLPPKLQYALTFLHPQPRANPPERLLVGAVSELEPENRMIVMSRLIEWAVTLERTELVDQRTLEGVVRAAQSGYAEQFDQLIQYFTKYYTSAKQLQSLSPTTLEMLPALYFTTGRHEAGVNLLQVYQSELFGLNRLPEFAEVAGRIFLGLKLPIETMQQIFALLEQSKLRSEPRAKIYCSMLIASDWNHAYRNPARRLSTLMNQEKELVETIGVENVMKLMEYLAANRDAVNVLECGQIMLDVALKNGEEGRRQMVKVWEHLNWDMQVASAGMALMRVYVRKADETVAHTLPAFFGRQLGENIGQKLQATYLFRQILGEDTDLLKYTEALRITSQLLYDMGSTYHENKDVPPPHRIRANLDAMVGHLTDDERSHIGANIDFIARHIFQLGTQRAQNRRTLERNEQLLLNQIPPETGLEMLIYLGGYFSGKKKFTPDLSREEMAHMFGVRGAQELLRESDAMEGLLNRLLQAFPPNSPPKIDLETLNEELENLWKQISLFNQRQCRPILAEDTQHIAALIPMMANRTKKSIFENKTLDTGSFQPQNELEALRWVSGYFNRTHKR
;
A
#
# COMPACT_ATOMS: atom_id res chain seq x y z
N MET A 1 24.18 36.84 13.50
CA MET A 1 23.04 37.03 14.41
C MET A 1 23.16 35.98 15.51
N ALA A 2 23.17 36.38 16.77
CA ALA A 2 23.14 35.44 17.90
C ALA A 2 21.86 34.59 17.83
N ARG A 3 21.96 33.28 18.06
CA ARG A 3 20.79 32.39 18.06
C ARG A 3 20.11 32.47 19.42
N ILE A 4 18.81 32.74 19.44
CA ILE A 4 18.03 32.85 20.68
C ILE A 4 16.93 31.78 20.63
N PHE A 5 16.83 30.98 21.68
CA PHE A 5 15.72 30.02 21.86
C PHE A 5 14.84 30.46 23.02
N GLU A 6 13.53 30.52 22.80
CA GLU A 6 12.55 30.83 23.83
C GLU A 6 12.05 29.54 24.50
N ILE A 7 11.98 29.55 25.82
CA ILE A 7 11.62 28.40 26.66
C ILE A 7 10.37 28.78 27.46
N GLU A 8 9.29 28.05 27.20
CA GLU A 8 8.03 28.10 27.94
C GLU A 8 8.22 27.45 29.32
N HIS A 9 7.66 28.04 30.38
CA HIS A 9 7.85 27.54 31.73
C HIS A 9 6.71 27.89 32.68
N PHE A 10 6.58 27.12 33.76
CA PHE A 10 5.60 27.37 34.81
C PHE A 10 6.08 26.90 36.18
N TYR A 11 5.51 27.49 37.22
CA TYR A 11 5.69 27.10 38.62
C TYR A 11 4.46 26.35 39.12
N PHE A 12 4.69 25.28 39.89
CA PHE A 12 3.65 24.45 40.48
C PHE A 12 3.94 24.24 41.97
N GLY A 13 2.94 24.40 42.82
CA GLY A 13 3.07 24.33 44.27
C GLY A 13 1.86 24.94 44.99
N ASN A 14 2.05 25.37 46.24
CA ASN A 14 1.00 26.03 47.04
C ASN A 14 1.14 27.55 46.97
N LEU A 15 0.01 28.27 46.97
CA LEU A 15 0.01 29.71 47.21
C LEU A 15 0.35 29.95 48.68
N ILE A 16 1.18 30.96 48.95
CA ILE A 16 1.61 31.30 50.31
C ILE A 16 0.96 32.62 50.69
N LEU A 17 0.14 32.61 51.74
CA LEU A 17 -0.50 33.81 52.30
C LEU A 17 -0.14 33.90 53.79
N ASN A 18 0.43 35.02 54.23
CA ASN A 18 0.90 35.22 55.61
C ASN A 18 1.85 34.11 56.13
N GLY A 19 2.68 33.55 55.26
CA GLY A 19 3.65 32.50 55.63
C GLY A 19 3.06 31.08 55.76
N ALA A 20 1.79 30.88 55.40
CA ALA A 20 1.13 29.57 55.41
C ALA A 20 0.61 29.18 54.02
N PRO A 21 0.58 27.88 53.66
CA PRO A 21 0.09 27.41 52.37
C PRO A 21 -1.45 27.44 52.33
N VAL A 22 -2.02 27.94 51.25
CA VAL A 22 -3.47 28.04 51.04
C VAL A 22 -3.90 27.12 49.89
N GLY A 23 -4.80 26.18 50.19
CA GLY A 23 -5.39 25.27 49.20
C GLY A 23 -4.51 24.09 48.81
N SER A 24 -4.95 23.36 47.78
CA SER A 24 -4.20 22.23 47.20
C SER A 24 -3.16 22.73 46.17
N PRO A 25 -2.05 21.98 45.95
CA PRO A 25 -1.04 22.35 44.97
C PRO A 25 -1.63 22.56 43.57
N GLY A 26 -1.23 23.65 42.91
CA GLY A 26 -1.70 24.03 41.58
C GLY A 26 -0.66 24.84 40.81
N ILE A 27 -1.05 25.32 39.63
CA ILE A 27 -0.20 26.22 38.82
C ILE A 27 -0.15 27.58 39.52
N LEU A 28 1.04 27.97 39.98
CA LEU A 28 1.30 29.25 40.66
C LEU A 28 1.52 30.37 39.65
N ALA A 29 2.37 30.11 38.65
CA ALA A 29 2.60 31.06 37.59
C ALA A 29 3.00 30.37 36.28
N SER A 30 2.58 30.89 35.12
CA SER A 30 2.89 30.30 33.81
C SER A 30 3.16 31.37 32.75
N THR A 31 3.96 31.00 31.74
CA THR A 31 4.04 31.75 30.48
C THR A 31 2.75 31.54 29.65
N PRO A 32 2.41 32.46 28.72
CA PRO A 32 1.14 32.40 27.98
C PRO A 32 0.96 31.16 27.09
N GLY A 33 2.06 30.57 26.60
CA GLY A 33 2.03 29.41 25.70
C GLY A 33 1.80 28.06 26.39
N ILE A 34 1.78 28.02 27.73
CA ILE A 34 1.59 26.77 28.48
C ILE A 34 0.11 26.33 28.44
N THR A 35 -0.11 25.10 27.98
CA THR A 35 -1.43 24.47 27.93
C THR A 35 -1.64 23.48 29.08
N LEU A 36 -2.91 23.25 29.46
CA LEU A 36 -3.24 22.29 30.53
C LEU A 36 -2.76 20.86 30.24
N PRO A 37 -2.86 20.32 29.00
CA PRO A 37 -2.30 19.01 28.68
C PRO A 37 -0.79 18.92 28.92
N GLN A 38 -0.03 19.97 28.56
CA GLN A 38 1.42 20.01 28.80
C GLN A 38 1.74 20.02 30.30
N VAL A 39 0.95 20.73 31.11
CA VAL A 39 1.09 20.71 32.57
C VAL A 39 0.85 19.31 33.13
N GLN A 40 -0.23 18.65 32.70
CA GLN A 40 -0.55 17.27 33.12
C GLN A 40 0.56 16.30 32.72
N GLU A 41 1.12 16.46 31.53
CA GLU A 41 2.24 15.65 31.06
C GLU A 41 3.50 15.86 31.89
N CYS A 42 3.87 17.11 32.16
CA CYS A 42 4.98 17.47 33.06
C CYS A 42 4.81 16.83 34.44
N LEU A 43 3.62 16.94 35.04
CA LEU A 43 3.32 16.35 36.34
C LEU A 43 3.28 14.82 36.31
N LYS A 44 3.10 14.18 35.15
CA LYS A 44 3.09 12.72 35.00
C LYS A 44 4.49 12.15 34.81
N TYR A 45 5.30 12.77 33.96
CA TYR A 45 6.59 12.21 33.51
C TYR A 45 7.81 12.82 34.20
N ALA A 46 7.70 14.01 34.79
CA ALA A 46 8.80 14.68 35.49
C ALA A 46 8.41 14.96 36.94
N ARG A 47 8.83 14.07 37.86
CA ARG A 47 8.61 14.18 39.30
C ARG A 47 9.91 13.98 40.05
N ILE A 48 10.30 14.98 40.85
CA ILE A 48 11.39 14.90 41.83
C ILE A 48 11.03 15.73 43.06
N SER A 49 11.33 15.17 44.23
CA SER A 49 11.26 15.92 45.49
C SER A 49 12.45 16.87 45.63
N PRO A 50 12.31 17.95 46.42
CA PRO A 50 13.47 18.72 46.86
C PRO A 50 14.49 17.82 47.59
N PRO A 51 15.76 18.23 47.71
CA PRO A 51 16.74 17.45 48.44
C PRO A 51 16.24 17.14 49.86
N PRO A 52 16.46 15.91 50.37
CA PRO A 52 16.09 15.59 51.75
C PRO A 52 16.81 16.50 52.75
N LEU A 53 16.22 16.71 53.92
CA LEU A 53 16.66 17.74 54.87
C LEU A 53 18.10 17.54 55.36
N ASP A 54 18.60 16.31 55.39
CA ASP A 54 19.97 15.94 55.75
C ASP A 54 21.00 16.23 54.64
N GLN A 55 20.55 16.33 53.39
CA GLN A 55 21.39 16.70 52.23
C GLN A 55 21.18 18.16 51.78
N ALA A 56 20.08 18.79 52.18
CA ALA A 56 19.76 20.16 51.84
C ALA A 56 20.79 21.12 52.45
N SER A 57 21.53 21.82 51.58
CA SER A 57 22.59 22.75 51.98
C SER A 57 22.72 23.86 50.95
N ASN A 58 23.57 24.87 51.22
CA ASN A 58 23.92 25.89 50.23
C ASN A 58 24.61 25.28 48.99
N ASP A 59 25.26 24.13 49.14
CA ASP A 59 25.94 23.42 48.05
C ASP A 59 25.00 22.51 47.24
N LEU A 60 23.85 22.12 47.82
CA LEU A 60 22.77 21.40 47.14
C LEU A 60 21.40 22.02 47.51
N PRO A 61 21.10 23.24 47.01
CA PRO A 61 19.90 23.97 47.41
C PRO A 61 18.62 23.47 46.74
N SER A 62 18.74 22.75 45.61
CA SER A 62 17.60 22.22 44.86
C SER A 62 17.93 20.90 44.17
N SER A 63 16.89 20.14 43.85
CA SER A 63 16.95 18.97 42.96
C SER A 63 16.65 19.44 41.54
N ILE A 64 17.46 19.06 40.58
CA ILE A 64 17.20 19.28 39.16
C ILE A 64 17.27 17.98 38.36
N GLY A 65 16.58 17.97 37.22
CA GLY A 65 16.68 16.87 36.27
C GLY A 65 16.18 17.21 34.87
N LEU A 66 16.64 16.42 33.92
CA LEU A 66 16.19 16.42 32.54
C LEU A 66 15.40 15.15 32.24
N PHE A 67 14.15 15.34 31.81
CA PHE A 67 13.17 14.30 31.58
C PHE A 67 12.70 14.32 30.13
N ARG A 68 12.11 13.21 29.69
CA ARG A 68 11.49 13.07 28.38
C ARG A 68 9.99 12.89 28.55
N GLY A 69 9.20 13.69 27.84
CA GLY A 69 7.76 13.57 27.79
C GLY A 69 7.29 12.52 26.79
N GLU A 70 5.97 12.38 26.70
CA GLU A 70 5.27 11.59 25.69
C GLU A 70 5.05 12.42 24.41
N THR A 71 4.59 13.66 24.57
CA THR A 71 4.44 14.63 23.47
C THR A 71 5.46 15.76 23.56
N LEU A 72 5.90 16.12 24.77
CA LEU A 72 6.96 17.09 25.00
C LEU A 72 8.33 16.44 24.76
N GLU A 73 9.16 17.05 23.91
CA GLU A 73 10.49 16.51 23.60
C GLU A 73 11.34 16.40 24.87
N TYR A 74 11.48 17.49 25.62
CA TYR A 74 12.25 17.52 26.87
C TYR A 74 11.60 18.43 27.90
N ILE A 75 11.64 17.97 29.16
CA ILE A 75 11.15 18.69 30.32
C ILE A 75 12.33 18.85 31.28
N PHE A 76 12.75 20.08 31.53
CA PHE A 76 13.67 20.38 32.62
C PHE A 76 12.87 20.74 33.86
N LEU A 77 13.19 20.13 34.99
CA LEU A 77 12.50 20.36 36.25
C LEU A 77 13.50 20.74 37.34
N LYS A 78 13.15 21.80 38.07
CA LYS A 78 13.78 22.16 39.34
C LYS A 78 12.78 22.03 40.48
N SER A 79 13.20 21.43 41.58
CA SER A 79 12.42 21.23 42.80
C SER A 79 13.20 21.74 44.00
N GLN A 80 12.61 22.67 44.75
CA GLN A 80 13.26 23.34 45.87
C GLN A 80 12.24 23.64 46.97
N ARG A 81 12.67 23.67 48.23
CA ARG A 81 11.84 24.18 49.32
C ARG A 81 11.89 25.71 49.32
N THR A 82 10.73 26.35 49.40
CA THR A 82 10.65 27.80 49.59
C THR A 82 11.25 28.20 50.94
N LYS A 83 11.41 29.50 51.21
CA LYS A 83 11.91 29.99 52.51
C LYS A 83 11.03 29.56 53.68
N GLU A 84 9.76 29.32 53.42
CA GLU A 84 8.74 28.83 54.34
C GLU A 84 8.74 27.30 54.50
N GLY A 85 9.64 26.59 53.80
CA GLY A 85 9.86 25.14 53.93
C GLY A 85 8.99 24.26 53.03
N HIS A 86 8.10 24.84 52.22
CA HIS A 86 7.18 24.11 51.35
C HIS A 86 7.82 23.75 49.99
N PRO A 87 7.55 22.56 49.42
CA PRO A 87 8.09 22.18 48.13
C PRO A 87 7.45 22.98 46.99
N GLN A 88 8.27 23.48 46.08
CA GLN A 88 7.85 24.17 44.86
C GLN A 88 8.62 23.62 43.65
N LEU A 89 7.90 23.47 42.54
CA LEU A 89 8.40 22.92 41.28
C LEU A 89 8.43 24.02 40.22
N HIS A 90 9.50 24.06 39.44
CA HIS A 90 9.66 24.92 38.26
C HIS A 90 9.93 24.04 37.03
N TYR A 91 8.92 23.95 36.16
CA TYR A 91 8.96 23.19 34.93
C TYR A 91 9.33 24.09 33.76
N GLN A 92 10.23 23.62 32.90
CA GLN A 92 10.65 24.26 31.65
C GLN A 92 10.51 23.28 30.49
N ILE A 93 9.81 23.69 29.45
CA ILE A 93 9.64 22.90 28.22
C ILE A 93 10.75 23.29 27.27
N VAL A 94 11.75 22.42 27.13
CA VAL A 94 12.97 22.72 26.37
C VAL A 94 12.86 22.13 24.97
N PRO A 95 12.92 22.94 23.90
CA PRO A 95 12.95 22.42 22.53
C PRO A 95 14.19 21.55 22.30
N GLY A 96 14.07 20.37 21.69
CA GLY A 96 15.23 19.51 21.45
C GLY A 96 16.24 20.09 20.47
N ILE A 97 15.85 21.06 19.63
CA ILE A 97 16.81 21.83 18.82
C ILE A 97 17.76 22.64 19.70
N ALA A 98 17.28 23.26 20.77
CA ALA A 98 18.10 24.02 21.71
C ALA A 98 19.12 23.11 22.41
N LEU A 99 18.68 21.91 22.83
CA LEU A 99 19.58 20.92 23.42
C LEU A 99 20.62 20.38 22.41
N ARG A 100 20.24 20.18 21.14
CA ARG A 100 21.20 19.80 20.08
C ARG A 100 22.32 20.83 19.94
N TRP A 101 22.00 22.11 20.00
CA TRP A 101 23.00 23.19 19.94
C TRP A 101 23.91 23.19 21.17
N LEU A 102 23.36 22.94 22.36
CA LEU A 102 24.17 22.84 23.58
C LEU A 102 25.11 21.62 23.59
N GLY A 103 24.86 20.57 22.79
CA GLY A 103 25.73 19.41 22.73
C GLY A 103 26.02 18.76 24.09
N GLY A 104 25.06 18.79 25.02
CA GLY A 104 25.22 18.29 26.40
C GLY A 104 25.81 19.29 27.40
N ASN A 105 25.97 20.57 27.03
CA ASN A 105 26.33 21.64 27.95
C ASN A 105 25.11 22.10 28.77
N TYR A 106 24.92 21.56 29.98
CA TYR A 106 23.79 21.93 30.85
C TYR A 106 24.12 23.03 31.87
N ARG A 107 25.25 23.73 31.71
CA ARG A 107 25.71 24.77 32.66
C ARG A 107 24.74 25.94 32.81
N PHE A 108 23.94 26.25 31.78
CA PHE A 108 22.87 27.25 31.88
C PHE A 108 21.93 26.97 33.06
N TRP A 109 21.60 25.70 33.29
CA TRP A 109 20.69 25.31 34.36
C TRP A 109 21.38 25.16 35.73
N GLU A 110 22.71 25.09 35.81
CA GLU A 110 23.43 25.10 37.08
C GLU A 110 23.22 26.42 37.83
N GLY A 111 23.28 27.55 37.11
CA GLY A 111 22.99 28.86 37.68
C GLY A 111 21.55 28.96 38.18
N LEU A 112 20.60 28.41 37.42
CA LEU A 112 19.20 28.37 37.82
C LEU A 112 18.96 27.47 39.04
N ALA A 113 19.66 26.34 39.14
CA ALA A 113 19.56 25.43 40.27
C ALA A 113 19.96 26.10 41.60
N LYS A 114 20.90 27.06 41.56
CA LYS A 114 21.33 27.83 42.74
C LYS A 114 20.44 29.01 43.11
N LYS A 115 19.64 29.53 42.16
CA LYS A 115 18.74 30.67 42.41
C LYS A 115 17.61 30.27 43.37
N ASP A 116 17.15 31.14 44.26
CA ASP A 116 15.99 30.82 45.09
C ASP A 116 14.68 30.78 44.28
N MET A 117 13.72 29.96 44.74
CA MET A 117 12.36 29.97 44.18
C MET A 117 11.60 31.24 44.59
N PRO A 118 10.84 31.87 43.68
CA PRO A 118 9.96 32.98 44.02
C PRO A 118 8.74 32.49 44.81
N SER A 119 8.26 33.29 45.77
CA SER A 119 6.99 33.06 46.48
C SER A 119 5.83 33.73 45.75
N PHE A 120 4.66 33.08 45.74
CA PHE A 120 3.46 33.57 45.05
C PHE A 120 2.26 33.67 46.01
N GLU A 121 1.70 34.86 46.15
CA GLU A 121 0.47 35.11 46.93
C GLU A 121 -0.80 34.89 46.10
N GLN A 122 -0.70 35.01 44.78
CA GLN A 122 -1.79 34.80 43.81
C GLN A 122 -1.29 34.13 42.53
N GLN A 123 -2.22 33.62 41.71
CA GLN A 123 -1.87 32.97 40.44
C GLN A 123 -1.51 34.00 39.34
N HIS A 124 -0.37 33.82 38.65
CA HIS A 124 0.06 34.70 37.56
C HIS A 124 0.10 33.98 36.20
N ARG A 125 -0.57 34.50 35.17
CA ARG A 125 -0.65 33.82 33.85
C ARG A 125 0.22 34.40 32.73
N ASN A 126 1.03 35.41 33.04
CA ASN A 126 1.84 36.15 32.07
C ASN A 126 3.30 36.26 32.52
N LEU A 127 3.96 35.13 32.76
CA LEU A 127 5.42 35.14 32.96
C LEU A 127 6.15 35.49 31.65
N PRO A 128 7.30 36.19 31.71
CA PRO A 128 8.18 36.34 30.56
C PRO A 128 8.79 34.98 30.17
N LEU A 129 9.03 34.78 28.87
CA LEU A 129 9.73 33.60 28.37
C LEU A 129 11.19 33.58 28.87
N LEU A 130 11.73 32.39 29.10
CA LEU A 130 13.17 32.23 29.35
C LEU A 130 13.91 32.17 28.03
N THR A 131 14.98 32.94 27.88
CA THR A 131 15.80 32.95 26.67
C THR A 131 17.10 32.17 26.90
N LEU A 132 17.41 31.26 25.99
CA LEU A 132 18.71 30.64 25.87
C LEU A 132 19.46 31.32 24.71
N GLU A 133 20.36 32.22 25.07
CA GLU A 133 21.14 33.02 24.12
C GLU A 133 22.43 32.30 23.75
N ASP A 134 22.62 32.12 22.45
CA ASP A 134 23.78 31.50 21.79
C ASP A 134 24.30 30.23 22.48
N PRO A 135 23.49 29.16 22.58
CA PRO A 135 23.92 27.92 23.19
C PRO A 135 25.07 27.27 22.41
N GLN A 136 26.20 27.07 23.09
CA GLN A 136 27.40 26.42 22.53
C GLN A 136 27.74 25.12 23.27
N PRO A 137 28.32 24.13 22.57
CA PRO A 137 28.89 22.95 23.22
C PRO A 137 30.05 23.31 24.15
N LEU A 138 30.40 22.38 25.03
CA LEU A 138 31.57 22.54 25.90
C LEU A 138 32.85 22.57 25.06
N GLU A 139 33.79 23.45 25.42
CA GLU A 139 35.14 23.46 24.84
C GLU A 139 35.87 22.14 25.12
N ASP A 140 36.69 21.70 24.18
CA ASP A 140 37.38 20.41 24.23
C ASP A 140 38.26 20.27 25.50
N ASP A 141 39.02 21.30 25.85
CA ASP A 141 39.85 21.32 27.07
C ASP A 141 39.01 21.12 28.35
N PHE A 142 37.80 21.68 28.37
CA PHE A 142 36.90 21.51 29.50
C PHE A 142 36.26 20.11 29.51
N GLN A 143 35.95 19.55 28.34
CA GLN A 143 35.50 18.15 28.23
C GLN A 143 36.58 17.18 28.75
N VAL A 144 37.85 17.41 28.40
CA VAL A 144 38.99 16.63 28.91
C VAL A 144 39.05 16.71 30.44
N LYS A 145 38.91 17.92 31.02
CA LYS A 145 38.86 18.08 32.48
C LYS A 145 37.72 17.30 33.14
N LEU A 146 36.53 17.30 32.52
CA LEU A 146 35.37 16.55 33.02
C LEU A 146 35.57 15.04 32.95
N LEU A 147 36.31 14.54 31.96
CA LEU A 147 36.67 13.12 31.86
C LEU A 147 37.64 12.71 32.97
N TYR A 148 38.62 13.56 33.31
CA TYR A 148 39.48 13.33 34.47
C TYR A 148 38.70 13.38 35.79
N ASP A 149 37.80 14.35 35.95
CA ASP A 149 36.93 14.40 37.12
C ASP A 149 36.07 13.13 37.25
N LEU A 150 35.49 12.65 36.14
CA LEU A 150 34.72 11.41 36.13
C LEU A 150 35.58 10.21 36.51
N TYR A 151 36.79 10.10 35.95
CA TYR A 151 37.72 9.02 36.26
C TYR A 151 38.07 8.99 37.75
N PHE A 152 38.36 10.15 38.32
CA PHE A 152 38.61 10.34 39.75
C PHE A 152 37.39 9.97 40.59
N TYR A 153 36.19 10.46 40.22
CA TYR A 153 34.94 10.12 40.90
C TYR A 153 34.61 8.64 40.84
N CYS A 154 35.07 7.94 39.80
CA CYS A 154 34.93 6.51 39.61
C CYS A 154 35.97 5.67 40.39
N GLY A 155 36.76 6.29 41.27
CA GLY A 155 37.79 5.65 42.09
C GLY A 155 39.03 5.23 41.30
N ASP A 156 39.39 5.98 40.26
CA ASP A 156 40.51 5.70 39.35
C ASP A 156 40.45 4.29 38.72
N ASN A 157 39.23 3.78 38.54
CA ASN A 157 38.98 2.45 37.99
C ASN A 157 38.24 2.55 36.66
N VAL A 158 38.96 2.32 35.56
CA VAL A 158 38.39 2.36 34.21
C VAL A 158 37.23 1.37 34.03
N LYS A 159 37.22 0.25 34.76
CA LYS A 159 36.11 -0.73 34.66
C LYS A 159 34.78 -0.16 35.17
N ASN A 160 34.83 0.72 36.17
CA ASN A 160 33.62 1.40 36.66
C ASN A 160 33.09 2.37 35.59
N VAL A 161 33.97 3.15 34.96
CA VAL A 161 33.61 4.03 33.84
C VAL A 161 33.04 3.23 32.66
N GLU A 162 33.68 2.11 32.30
CA GLU A 162 33.22 1.21 31.24
C GLU A 162 31.83 0.64 31.55
N GLY A 163 31.62 0.12 32.77
CA GLY A 163 30.35 -0.45 33.18
C GLY A 163 29.21 0.57 33.20
N LEU A 164 29.47 1.78 33.71
CA LEU A 164 28.52 2.88 33.70
C LEU A 164 28.17 3.31 32.26
N LEU A 165 29.17 3.44 31.40
CA LEU A 165 28.97 3.80 29.99
C LEU A 165 28.18 2.71 29.25
N ALA A 166 28.49 1.43 29.50
CA ALA A 166 27.77 0.31 28.91
C ALA A 166 26.29 0.29 29.35
N GLY A 167 26.01 0.47 30.65
CA GLY A 167 24.65 0.61 31.17
C GLY A 167 23.91 1.79 30.53
N LEU A 168 24.61 2.91 30.31
CA LEU A 168 24.06 4.11 29.68
C LEU A 168 23.65 3.85 28.23
N ILE A 169 24.50 3.18 27.46
CA ILE A 169 24.25 2.89 26.04
C ILE A 169 23.13 1.85 25.87
N GLN A 170 23.12 0.84 26.74
CA GLN A 170 22.13 -0.24 26.74
C GLN A 170 20.79 0.15 27.37
N ARG A 171 20.60 1.43 27.74
CA ARG A 171 19.39 1.97 28.37
C ARG A 171 19.01 1.30 29.69
N GLN A 172 19.98 0.71 30.40
CA GLN A 172 19.78 0.24 31.76
C GLN A 172 19.70 1.44 32.71
N SER A 173 18.81 1.37 33.71
CA SER A 173 18.70 2.41 34.73
C SER A 173 19.93 2.35 35.66
N ILE A 174 20.56 3.49 35.87
CA ILE A 174 21.77 3.65 36.68
C ILE A 174 21.43 4.45 37.95
N ALA A 175 21.69 3.85 39.11
CA ALA A 175 21.53 4.51 40.40
C ALA A 175 22.91 4.81 41.02
N ILE A 176 23.14 6.06 41.39
CA ILE A 176 24.33 6.49 42.13
C ILE A 176 23.92 6.69 43.58
N ILE A 177 24.57 5.94 44.48
CA ILE A 177 24.35 6.03 45.93
C ILE A 177 25.56 6.66 46.62
N ASN A 178 25.36 7.16 47.84
CA ASN A 178 26.40 7.76 48.67
C ASN A 178 27.16 8.93 48.00
N ALA A 179 26.53 9.60 47.03
CA ALA A 179 27.12 10.73 46.34
C ALA A 179 27.16 11.98 47.25
N PRO A 180 28.24 12.78 47.20
CA PRO A 180 28.36 13.98 48.02
C PRO A 180 27.18 14.95 47.79
N PRO A 181 26.68 15.64 48.83
CA PRO A 181 25.59 16.61 48.71
C PRO A 181 26.09 17.93 48.09
N SER A 182 26.58 17.85 46.85
CA SER A 182 27.16 18.96 46.09
C SER A 182 26.58 18.97 44.68
N LEU A 183 25.84 20.02 44.35
CA LEU A 183 25.31 20.27 43.01
C LEU A 183 26.43 20.22 41.97
N GLU A 184 27.55 20.89 42.24
CA GLU A 184 28.68 20.95 41.33
C GLU A 184 29.27 19.56 41.04
N LYS A 185 29.58 18.77 42.06
CA LYS A 185 30.18 17.43 41.86
C LYS A 185 29.22 16.50 41.09
N ARG A 186 27.94 16.49 41.44
CA ARG A 186 26.93 15.67 40.76
C ARG A 186 26.74 16.10 39.29
N MET A 187 26.72 17.40 39.01
CA MET A 187 26.65 17.91 37.63
C MET A 187 27.92 17.62 36.82
N ARG A 188 29.11 17.77 37.40
CA ARG A 188 30.38 17.41 36.74
C ARG A 188 30.44 15.94 36.38
N PHE A 189 29.92 15.05 37.24
CA PHE A 189 29.81 13.63 36.93
C PHE A 189 28.89 13.37 35.73
N ILE A 190 27.71 13.98 35.70
CA ILE A 190 26.78 13.88 34.57
C ILE A 190 27.46 14.37 33.29
N HIS A 191 28.08 15.56 33.31
CA HIS A 191 28.78 16.10 32.15
C HIS A 191 29.93 15.20 31.69
N GLY A 192 30.71 14.63 32.62
CA GLY A 192 31.77 13.67 32.30
C GLY A 192 31.21 12.41 31.61
N MET A 193 30.12 11.85 32.14
CA MET A 193 29.45 10.70 31.51
C MET A 193 28.98 11.02 30.09
N LEU A 194 28.48 12.23 29.85
CA LEU A 194 28.06 12.67 28.53
C LEU A 194 29.24 12.93 27.58
N CYS A 195 30.41 13.36 28.09
CA CYS A 195 31.61 13.54 27.27
C CYS A 195 32.12 12.23 26.67
N LEU A 196 31.80 11.09 27.27
CA LEU A 196 32.10 9.76 26.72
C LEU A 196 31.23 9.40 25.50
N LEU A 197 30.20 10.20 25.19
CA LEU A 197 29.31 10.01 24.05
C LEU A 197 29.52 11.11 23.00
N PRO A 198 29.29 10.82 21.70
CA PRO A 198 29.25 11.86 20.68
C PRO A 198 28.12 12.85 20.99
N ALA A 199 28.31 14.14 20.73
CA ALA A 199 27.37 15.20 21.13
C ALA A 199 25.88 14.90 20.81
N PRO A 200 25.53 14.33 19.64
CA PRO A 200 24.14 14.02 19.30
C PRO A 200 23.52 12.89 20.16
N ALA A 201 24.34 11.95 20.64
CA ALA A 201 23.90 10.85 21.50
C ALA A 201 23.61 11.29 22.94
N ARG A 202 24.24 12.39 23.39
CA ARG A 202 24.08 12.95 24.75
C ARG A 202 22.62 13.28 25.07
N LEU A 203 21.83 13.63 24.06
CA LEU A 203 20.40 13.96 24.17
C LEU A 203 19.50 12.77 24.50
N GLY A 204 19.99 11.55 24.29
CA GLY A 204 19.25 10.34 24.64
C GLY A 204 19.24 10.07 26.14
N VAL A 205 20.07 10.76 26.92
CA VAL A 205 20.32 10.50 28.34
C VAL A 205 19.46 11.42 29.21
N THR A 206 18.59 10.84 30.02
CA THR A 206 17.82 11.55 31.05
C THR A 206 18.47 11.37 32.41
N TRP A 207 18.39 12.40 33.26
CA TRP A 207 19.10 12.39 34.54
C TRP A 207 18.41 13.21 35.62
N ALA A 208 18.66 12.90 36.89
CA ALA A 208 18.26 13.72 38.04
C ALA A 208 19.29 13.64 39.16
N ILE A 209 19.64 14.81 39.72
CA ILE A 209 20.75 14.93 40.70
C ILE A 209 20.36 14.59 42.14
N SER A 210 19.08 14.37 42.42
CA SER A 210 18.59 13.98 43.75
C SER A 210 17.20 13.39 43.61
N VAL A 211 17.06 12.13 44.03
CA VAL A 211 15.84 11.33 43.95
C VAL A 211 15.67 10.62 45.29
N GLU A 212 14.52 10.85 45.92
CA GLU A 212 14.20 10.25 47.22
C GLU A 212 13.65 8.83 47.03
N LYS A 213 12.63 8.67 46.17
CA LYS A 213 12.07 7.36 45.83
C LYS A 213 12.28 7.05 44.35
N VAL A 214 12.76 5.85 44.08
CA VAL A 214 13.11 5.43 42.71
C VAL A 214 11.87 5.33 41.82
N GLU A 215 10.73 4.94 42.40
CA GLU A 215 9.42 4.83 41.74
C GLU A 215 8.86 6.18 41.25
N ASP A 216 9.34 7.30 41.79
CA ASP A 216 8.86 8.62 41.39
C ASP A 216 9.38 9.05 40.02
N THR A 217 10.46 8.43 39.51
CA THR A 217 11.14 8.90 38.30
C THR A 217 11.62 7.79 37.38
N ARG A 218 11.44 8.03 36.08
CA ARG A 218 11.90 7.15 34.99
C ARG A 218 13.21 7.62 34.35
N VAL A 219 13.91 8.57 34.97
CA VAL A 219 15.22 9.01 34.44
C VAL A 219 16.21 7.86 34.46
N GLN A 220 17.09 7.85 33.46
CA GLN A 220 18.08 6.80 33.30
C GLN A 220 19.17 6.90 34.38
N LEU A 221 19.75 8.08 34.58
CA LEU A 221 20.80 8.32 35.57
C LEU A 221 20.23 9.06 36.80
N LYS A 222 20.21 8.42 37.97
CA LYS A 222 19.62 8.99 39.19
C LYS A 222 20.57 8.94 40.37
N PHE A 223 20.67 10.04 41.11
CA PHE A 223 21.39 10.10 42.38
C PHE A 223 20.39 9.88 43.52
N LEU A 224 20.52 8.77 44.24
CA LEU A 224 19.58 8.39 45.31
C LEU A 224 20.00 8.99 46.65
N ALA A 225 19.04 9.54 47.38
CA ALA A 225 19.30 10.20 48.66
C ALA A 225 19.32 9.25 49.87
N ALA A 226 18.53 8.15 49.87
CA ALA A 226 18.52 7.12 50.92
C ALA A 226 18.20 5.73 50.34
N GLY A 227 18.85 4.68 50.86
CA GLY A 227 19.04 3.38 50.21
C GLY A 227 17.94 2.33 50.41
N ASN A 228 17.42 1.82 49.31
CA ASN A 228 17.77 0.48 48.81
C ASN A 228 17.64 0.54 47.29
N PRO A 229 18.74 0.38 46.52
CA PRO A 229 18.63 0.43 45.08
C PRO A 229 17.74 -0.72 44.60
N PRO A 230 16.88 -0.51 43.59
CA PRO A 230 16.02 -1.58 43.10
C PRO A 230 16.87 -2.66 42.41
N ALA A 231 16.42 -3.90 42.47
CA ALA A 231 17.18 -5.06 41.97
C ALA A 231 17.47 -5.02 40.46
N ASP A 232 16.73 -4.23 39.68
CA ASP A 232 16.86 -4.09 38.23
C ASP A 232 17.78 -2.92 37.80
N HIS A 233 18.37 -2.18 38.75
CA HIS A 233 19.27 -1.07 38.46
C HIS A 233 20.74 -1.50 38.51
N LEU A 234 21.54 -0.90 37.63
CA LEU A 234 22.99 -0.91 37.79
C LEU A 234 23.37 0.15 38.82
N VAL A 235 24.04 -0.25 39.90
CA VAL A 235 24.29 0.65 41.03
C VAL A 235 25.76 0.99 41.11
N TYR A 236 26.06 2.28 41.29
CA TYR A 236 27.40 2.76 41.59
C TYR A 236 27.43 3.39 42.97
N ASP A 237 28.22 2.81 43.86
CA ASP A 237 28.52 3.40 45.17
C ASP A 237 29.68 4.37 45.04
N TRP A 238 29.37 5.66 45.10
CA TRP A 238 30.35 6.73 44.94
C TRP A 238 31.38 6.71 46.07
N LEU A 239 30.96 6.45 47.32
CA LEU A 239 31.86 6.49 48.46
C LEU A 239 32.79 5.28 48.47
N ALA A 240 32.26 4.09 48.15
CA ALA A 240 33.06 2.87 48.09
C ALA A 240 33.89 2.75 46.80
N GLY A 241 33.55 3.50 45.75
CA GLY A 241 34.20 3.41 44.45
C GLY A 241 33.90 2.09 43.72
N GLN A 242 32.72 1.50 43.93
CA GLN A 242 32.39 0.14 43.46
C GLN A 242 31.06 0.07 42.74
N MET A 243 31.01 -0.81 41.73
CA MET A 243 29.78 -1.18 41.03
C MET A 243 29.11 -2.37 41.73
N ILE A 244 27.80 -2.28 41.94
CA ILE A 244 26.97 -3.36 42.48
C ILE A 244 26.01 -3.80 41.35
N GLY A 245 26.02 -5.10 41.07
CA GLY A 245 25.38 -5.69 39.89
C GLY A 245 26.36 -5.91 38.73
N GLU A 246 26.01 -6.79 37.79
CA GLU A 246 26.83 -7.06 36.62
C GLU A 246 26.54 -6.05 35.50
N PRO A 247 27.52 -5.23 35.07
CA PRO A 247 27.31 -4.31 33.96
C PRO A 247 27.19 -5.08 32.63
N PRO A 248 26.38 -4.59 31.68
CA PRO A 248 26.25 -5.22 30.37
C PRO A 248 27.54 -5.06 29.58
N GLN A 249 27.80 -5.96 28.64
CA GLN A 249 28.94 -5.82 27.73
C GLN A 249 28.55 -4.96 26.52
N ASP A 250 29.34 -3.93 26.25
CA ASP A 250 29.13 -3.06 25.10
C ASP A 250 30.46 -2.76 24.37
N LYS A 251 30.48 -2.95 23.05
CA LYS A 251 31.71 -2.81 22.25
C LYS A 251 32.16 -1.34 22.10
N TYR A 252 31.21 -0.39 22.07
CA TYR A 252 31.56 1.03 22.05
C TYR A 252 32.18 1.44 23.39
N SER A 253 31.62 0.97 24.51
CA SER A 253 32.17 1.27 25.83
C SER A 253 33.63 0.80 25.94
N LYS A 254 33.93 -0.44 25.52
CA LYS A 254 35.29 -0.99 25.44
C LYS A 254 36.21 -0.16 24.55
N PHE A 255 35.72 0.29 23.40
CA PHE A 255 36.49 1.14 22.50
C PHE A 255 36.83 2.48 23.16
N ILE A 256 35.85 3.23 23.67
CA ILE A 256 36.09 4.54 24.30
C ILE A 256 36.96 4.41 25.55
N THR A 257 36.74 3.41 26.40
CA THR A 257 37.57 3.22 27.59
C THR A 257 39.00 2.81 27.25
N SER A 258 39.22 2.10 26.14
CA SER A 258 40.57 1.85 25.62
C SER A 258 41.29 3.14 25.22
N GLN A 259 40.56 4.12 24.67
CA GLN A 259 41.12 5.44 24.35
C GLN A 259 41.37 6.25 25.62
N LEU A 260 40.44 6.23 26.58
CA LEU A 260 40.59 6.93 27.87
C LEU A 260 41.81 6.45 28.67
N ARG A 261 42.15 5.16 28.56
CA ARG A 261 43.38 4.59 29.16
C ARG A 261 44.66 5.18 28.59
N LEU A 262 44.62 5.61 27.32
CA LEU A 262 45.75 6.23 26.66
C LEU A 262 45.78 7.73 26.99
N ASP A 263 44.68 8.44 26.67
CA ASP A 263 44.53 9.87 26.91
C ASP A 263 43.04 10.28 26.82
N ALA A 264 42.60 11.18 27.70
CA ALA A 264 41.27 11.76 27.64
C ALA A 264 41.06 12.64 26.38
N SER A 265 42.14 13.24 25.83
CA SER A 265 42.08 14.00 24.58
C SER A 265 41.64 13.13 23.39
N LEU A 266 42.10 11.87 23.35
CA LEU A 266 41.71 10.90 22.32
C LEU A 266 40.23 10.54 22.40
N VAL A 267 39.61 10.57 23.60
CA VAL A 267 38.17 10.35 23.74
C VAL A 267 37.40 11.50 23.09
N VAL A 268 37.80 12.74 23.35
CA VAL A 268 37.15 13.93 22.77
C VAL A 268 37.31 13.95 21.25
N GLU A 269 38.50 13.63 20.75
CA GLU A 269 38.76 13.53 19.31
C GLU A 269 37.91 12.45 18.65
N ASN A 270 37.91 11.23 19.21
CA ASN A 270 37.17 10.10 18.63
C ASN A 270 35.66 10.32 18.71
N THR A 271 35.12 10.83 19.81
CA THR A 271 33.68 11.14 19.94
C THR A 271 33.25 12.23 18.96
N THR A 272 34.12 13.20 18.67
CA THR A 272 33.89 14.23 17.64
C THR A 272 33.89 13.63 16.24
N ARG A 273 34.90 12.82 15.89
CA ARG A 273 34.97 12.14 14.57
C ARG A 273 33.76 11.22 14.32
N MET A 274 33.33 10.48 15.34
CA MET A 274 32.20 9.55 15.26
C MET A 274 30.82 10.24 15.22
N ALA A 275 30.72 11.53 15.58
CA ALA A 275 29.44 12.22 15.73
C ALA A 275 28.60 12.19 14.45
N ARG A 276 29.22 12.43 13.29
CA ARG A 276 28.53 12.44 11.99
C ARG A 276 27.98 11.05 11.64
N THR A 277 28.78 10.00 11.83
CA THR A 277 28.40 8.61 11.57
C THR A 277 27.28 8.15 12.52
N ALA A 278 27.39 8.49 13.81
CA ALA A 278 26.39 8.13 14.81
C ALA A 278 25.03 8.80 14.53
N VAL A 279 25.02 10.06 14.10
CA VAL A 279 23.78 10.77 13.68
C VAL A 279 23.16 10.11 12.48
N TRP A 280 23.96 9.81 11.46
CA TRP A 280 23.46 9.20 10.23
C TRP A 280 22.80 7.84 10.49
N ARG A 281 23.40 6.99 11.35
CA ARG A 281 22.80 5.72 11.78
C ARG A 281 21.55 5.93 12.65
N ALA A 282 21.58 6.87 13.59
CA ALA A 282 20.42 7.17 14.43
C ALA A 282 19.21 7.68 13.61
N MET A 283 19.43 8.44 12.53
CA MET A 283 18.37 8.88 11.61
C MET A 283 17.67 7.72 10.90
N ARG A 284 18.31 6.55 10.81
CA ARG A 284 17.72 5.30 10.27
C ARG A 284 16.92 4.50 11.30
N LYS A 285 16.57 5.11 12.44
CA LYS A 285 15.83 4.49 13.55
C LYS A 285 16.55 3.31 14.21
N GLU A 286 17.87 3.18 14.02
CA GLU A 286 18.67 2.21 14.76
C GLU A 286 18.73 2.59 16.25
N SER A 287 18.88 1.59 17.12
CA SER A 287 19.08 1.85 18.55
C SER A 287 20.40 2.59 18.79
N LEU A 288 20.48 3.37 19.88
CA LEU A 288 21.72 4.10 20.21
C LEU A 288 22.93 3.16 20.31
N ALA A 289 22.75 1.98 20.90
CA ALA A 289 23.78 0.95 21.00
C ALA A 289 24.29 0.48 19.64
N GLN A 290 23.38 0.21 18.68
CA GLN A 290 23.76 -0.19 17.32
C GLN A 290 24.49 0.92 16.57
N ALA A 291 23.98 2.15 16.64
CA ALA A 291 24.58 3.31 15.98
C ALA A 291 26.01 3.58 16.49
N LEU A 292 26.22 3.52 17.81
CA LEU A 292 27.54 3.69 18.42
C LEU A 292 28.45 2.49 18.18
N HIS A 293 27.92 1.27 18.17
CA HIS A 293 28.69 0.08 17.81
C HIS A 293 29.25 0.18 16.39
N PHE A 294 28.41 0.58 15.42
CA PHE A 294 28.86 0.79 14.05
C PHE A 294 29.90 1.91 13.95
N ALA A 295 29.65 3.07 14.59
CA ALA A 295 30.57 4.20 14.55
C ALA A 295 31.96 3.86 15.12
N SER A 296 32.03 3.13 16.24
CA SER A 296 33.30 2.67 16.82
C SER A 296 33.99 1.61 15.96
N ARG A 297 33.25 0.66 15.37
CA ARG A 297 33.80 -0.33 14.44
C ARG A 297 34.39 0.35 13.20
N ARG A 298 33.68 1.34 12.65
CA ARG A 298 34.16 2.12 11.51
C ARG A 298 35.43 2.92 11.85
N ALA A 299 35.48 3.60 12.99
CA ALA A 299 36.66 4.34 13.43
C ALA A 299 37.91 3.43 13.53
N ALA A 300 37.74 2.17 13.96
CA ALA A 300 38.83 1.20 14.00
C ALA A 300 39.30 0.79 12.58
N ILE A 301 38.39 0.62 11.62
CA ILE A 301 38.73 0.30 10.23
C ILE A 301 39.39 1.50 9.54
N ASP A 302 38.91 2.72 9.80
CA ASP A 302 39.54 3.96 9.31
C ASP A 302 41.01 4.01 9.73
N ALA A 303 41.31 3.70 11.00
CA ALA A 303 42.68 3.63 11.50
C ALA A 303 43.49 2.50 10.84
N ALA A 304 42.91 1.32 10.63
CA ALA A 304 43.60 0.20 9.96
C ALA A 304 43.97 0.54 8.51
N VAL A 305 43.03 1.11 7.75
CA VAL A 305 43.25 1.50 6.35
C VAL A 305 44.26 2.65 6.24
N LEU A 306 44.20 3.65 7.13
CA LEU A 306 45.18 4.74 7.17
C LEU A 306 46.61 4.24 7.44
N ASN A 307 46.75 3.19 8.24
CA ASN A 307 48.02 2.58 8.60
C ASN A 307 48.43 1.39 7.70
N ASN A 308 47.71 1.12 6.59
CA ASN A 308 47.92 -0.02 5.68
C ASN A 308 47.92 -1.40 6.39
N GLN A 309 47.17 -1.55 7.47
CA GLN A 309 47.01 -2.83 8.17
C GLN A 309 45.89 -3.66 7.53
N PRO A 310 45.97 -5.01 7.55
CA PRO A 310 44.90 -5.85 7.02
C PRO A 310 43.59 -5.60 7.75
N ALA A 311 42.54 -5.30 6.99
CA ALA A 311 41.19 -5.13 7.49
C ALA A 311 40.21 -6.02 6.72
N ASP A 312 39.07 -6.28 7.34
CA ASP A 312 38.05 -7.18 6.79
C ASP A 312 37.43 -6.60 5.50
N ARG A 313 37.56 -7.36 4.41
CA ARG A 313 37.15 -6.97 3.05
C ARG A 313 35.65 -6.73 2.95
N GLU A 314 34.85 -7.51 3.67
CA GLU A 314 33.39 -7.39 3.64
C GLU A 314 32.95 -6.06 4.26
N ILE A 315 33.54 -5.69 5.40
CA ILE A 315 33.21 -4.44 6.08
C ILE A 315 33.73 -3.22 5.29
N ILE A 316 34.93 -3.31 4.70
CA ILE A 316 35.47 -2.25 3.84
C ILE A 316 34.51 -1.99 2.67
N ALA A 317 34.03 -3.06 2.03
CA ALA A 317 33.08 -2.94 0.93
C ALA A 317 31.74 -2.34 1.39
N GLU A 318 31.21 -2.79 2.54
CA GLU A 318 29.99 -2.23 3.14
C GLU A 318 30.12 -0.72 3.42
N ILE A 319 31.22 -0.30 4.04
CA ILE A 319 31.48 1.12 4.36
C ILE A 319 31.58 1.95 3.08
N LEU A 320 32.37 1.50 2.12
CA LEU A 320 32.61 2.23 0.88
C LEU A 320 31.33 2.40 0.04
N GLN A 321 30.42 1.42 0.10
CA GLN A 321 29.15 1.46 -0.63
C GLN A 321 28.07 2.30 0.07
N GLN A 322 27.93 2.13 1.39
CA GLN A 322 26.72 2.55 2.10
C GLN A 322 26.88 3.80 2.96
N ASP A 323 28.10 4.16 3.36
CA ASP A 323 28.34 5.23 4.33
C ASP A 323 28.62 6.59 3.66
N PRO A 324 27.63 7.50 3.58
CA PRO A 324 27.79 8.81 2.94
C PRO A 324 28.62 9.77 3.79
N THR A 325 29.04 9.37 4.98
CA THR A 325 29.86 10.19 5.88
C THR A 325 31.34 9.86 5.74
N LEU A 326 31.72 9.02 4.77
CA LEU A 326 33.10 8.74 4.38
C LEU A 326 33.71 9.91 3.57
N PRO A 327 34.80 10.54 4.05
CA PRO A 327 35.53 11.54 3.27
C PRO A 327 36.15 10.98 1.99
N GLU A 328 36.34 11.83 0.98
CA GLU A 328 36.82 11.44 -0.36
C GLU A 328 38.26 10.88 -0.35
N ASP A 329 39.14 11.46 0.45
CA ASP A 329 40.53 11.02 0.65
C ASP A 329 40.59 9.63 1.28
N LEU A 330 39.69 9.35 2.24
CA LEU A 330 39.60 8.06 2.88
C LEU A 330 38.96 7.01 1.96
N ALA A 331 37.94 7.40 1.18
CA ALA A 331 37.33 6.53 0.16
C ALA A 331 38.38 6.04 -0.86
N LEU A 332 39.31 6.90 -1.29
CA LEU A 332 40.43 6.51 -2.15
C LEU A 332 41.32 5.45 -1.50
N ARG A 333 41.65 5.61 -0.22
CA ARG A 333 42.49 4.63 0.51
C ARG A 333 41.77 3.29 0.68
N TYR A 334 40.48 3.31 0.97
CA TYR A 334 39.64 2.11 1.05
C TYR A 334 39.61 1.37 -0.30
N ALA A 335 39.39 2.08 -1.40
CA ALA A 335 39.36 1.49 -2.74
C ALA A 335 40.70 0.83 -3.13
N ARG A 336 41.83 1.51 -2.86
CA ARG A 336 43.17 0.95 -3.10
C ARG A 336 43.44 -0.29 -2.27
N HIS A 337 43.08 -0.24 -0.98
CA HIS A 337 43.25 -1.36 -0.08
C HIS A 337 42.48 -2.59 -0.58
N LEU A 338 41.21 -2.42 -0.94
CA LEU A 338 40.36 -3.49 -1.44
C LEU A 338 40.89 -4.09 -2.76
N LEU A 339 41.29 -3.25 -3.73
CA LEU A 339 41.80 -3.70 -5.03
C LEU A 339 43.12 -4.49 -4.90
N ALA A 340 44.03 -4.03 -4.03
CA ALA A 340 45.30 -4.71 -3.79
C ALA A 340 45.09 -6.15 -3.28
N PHE A 341 44.13 -6.36 -2.37
CA PHE A 341 43.79 -7.70 -1.90
C PHE A 341 43.17 -8.58 -3.00
N THR A 342 42.31 -8.02 -3.84
CA THR A 342 41.66 -8.76 -4.95
C THR A 342 42.64 -9.18 -6.03
N LEU A 343 43.67 -8.37 -6.30
CA LEU A 343 44.71 -8.72 -7.28
C LEU A 343 45.64 -9.85 -6.78
N VAL A 344 45.87 -9.94 -5.47
CA VAL A 344 46.81 -10.91 -4.86
C VAL A 344 46.14 -12.24 -4.50
N LEU A 345 44.85 -12.23 -4.11
CA LEU A 345 44.15 -13.43 -3.67
C LEU A 345 43.32 -14.06 -4.80
N ASP A 346 43.39 -15.39 -4.91
CA ASP A 346 42.58 -16.16 -5.86
C ASP A 346 41.12 -16.39 -5.42
N THR A 347 40.70 -15.77 -4.32
CA THR A 347 39.37 -15.98 -3.73
C THR A 347 38.57 -14.67 -3.55
N ASN A 348 37.31 -14.74 -3.99
CA ASN A 348 36.21 -13.78 -3.80
C ASN A 348 36.39 -12.41 -4.47
N ILE A 349 36.29 -12.37 -5.81
CA ILE A 349 36.20 -11.11 -6.60
C ILE A 349 34.98 -10.28 -6.18
N GLU A 350 33.90 -10.93 -5.73
CA GLU A 350 32.63 -10.32 -5.34
C GLU A 350 32.76 -9.18 -4.31
N HIS A 351 33.73 -9.27 -3.37
CA HIS A 351 33.94 -8.18 -2.41
C HIS A 351 34.41 -6.87 -3.07
N ALA A 352 34.97 -6.93 -4.28
CA ALA A 352 35.41 -5.78 -5.05
C ALA A 352 34.32 -5.20 -5.97
N ASP A 353 33.10 -5.74 -5.98
CA ASP A 353 32.00 -5.27 -6.83
C ASP A 353 31.51 -3.86 -6.46
N VAL A 354 31.86 -3.39 -5.26
CA VAL A 354 31.67 -2.01 -4.84
C VAL A 354 32.54 -1.01 -5.62
N LEU A 355 33.69 -1.45 -6.14
CA LEU A 355 34.67 -0.54 -6.74
C LEU A 355 34.15 0.15 -8.01
N PRO A 356 33.51 -0.54 -8.99
CA PRO A 356 32.90 0.13 -10.13
C PRO A 356 31.76 1.08 -9.75
N VAL A 357 30.96 0.73 -8.73
CA VAL A 357 29.84 1.56 -8.25
C VAL A 357 30.35 2.91 -7.72
N VAL A 358 31.41 2.87 -6.92
CA VAL A 358 32.01 4.08 -6.33
C VAL A 358 32.77 4.86 -7.40
N ALA A 359 33.53 4.18 -8.27
CA ALA A 359 34.28 4.81 -9.35
C ALA A 359 33.36 5.58 -10.33
N ALA A 360 32.13 5.10 -10.57
CA ALA A 360 31.18 5.79 -11.45
C ALA A 360 30.76 7.17 -10.91
N THR A 361 30.83 7.37 -9.59
CA THR A 361 30.45 8.63 -8.93
C THR A 361 31.66 9.45 -8.44
N ASN A 362 32.84 8.83 -8.36
CA ASN A 362 34.06 9.43 -7.85
C ASN A 362 35.23 9.26 -8.83
N ARG A 363 35.53 10.33 -9.58
CA ARG A 363 36.55 10.35 -10.64
C ARG A 363 37.98 10.06 -10.13
N PRO A 364 38.46 10.65 -9.01
CA PRO A 364 39.75 10.27 -8.44
C PRO A 364 39.90 8.79 -8.12
N VAL A 365 38.84 8.15 -7.60
CA VAL A 365 38.82 6.71 -7.33
C VAL A 365 38.92 5.91 -8.62
N ALA A 366 38.15 6.28 -9.66
CA ALA A 366 38.18 5.63 -10.96
C ALA A 366 39.57 5.64 -11.60
N GLU A 367 40.24 6.80 -11.63
CA GLU A 367 41.59 6.94 -12.19
C GLU A 367 42.59 6.07 -11.43
N SER A 368 42.51 6.06 -10.09
CA SER A 368 43.43 5.24 -9.29
C SER A 368 43.24 3.74 -9.50
N ILE A 369 42.00 3.26 -9.67
CA ILE A 369 41.72 1.86 -10.00
C ILE A 369 42.25 1.52 -11.39
N TYR A 370 42.01 2.39 -12.37
CA TYR A 370 42.45 2.19 -13.75
C TYR A 370 43.96 2.03 -13.85
N GLN A 371 44.72 2.92 -13.21
CA GLN A 371 46.19 2.86 -13.22
C GLN A 371 46.71 1.58 -12.54
N GLN A 372 46.13 1.17 -11.40
CA GLN A 372 46.56 -0.05 -10.70
C GLN A 372 46.34 -1.32 -11.53
N LEU A 373 45.17 -1.43 -12.18
CA LEU A 373 44.89 -2.57 -13.06
C LEU A 373 45.80 -2.57 -14.31
N ARG A 374 46.09 -1.39 -14.86
CA ARG A 374 47.00 -1.27 -16.00
C ARG A 374 48.42 -1.72 -15.64
N THR A 375 48.96 -1.25 -14.51
CA THR A 375 50.28 -1.69 -14.00
C THR A 375 50.31 -3.20 -13.77
N ALA A 376 49.22 -3.80 -13.27
CA ALA A 376 49.13 -5.25 -13.09
C ALA A 376 49.20 -6.04 -14.43
N ILE A 377 48.64 -5.50 -15.52
CA ILE A 377 48.77 -6.09 -16.86
C ILE A 377 50.19 -5.91 -17.40
N GLU A 378 50.70 -4.67 -17.41
CA GLU A 378 51.94 -4.31 -18.09
C GLU A 378 53.18 -4.87 -17.40
N ASP A 379 53.29 -4.69 -16.07
CA ASP A 379 54.52 -4.94 -15.30
C ASP A 379 54.50 -6.26 -14.51
N GLU A 380 53.32 -6.71 -14.06
CA GLU A 380 53.20 -7.88 -13.16
C GLU A 380 52.75 -9.17 -13.85
N GLY A 381 52.42 -9.13 -15.15
CA GLY A 381 52.00 -10.32 -15.92
C GLY A 381 50.66 -10.93 -15.46
N ARG A 382 49.73 -10.11 -14.96
CA ARG A 382 48.42 -10.54 -14.46
C ARG A 382 47.28 -10.27 -15.44
N ASP A 383 47.54 -10.35 -16.75
CA ASP A 383 46.59 -10.07 -17.84
C ASP A 383 45.30 -10.88 -17.73
N LEU A 384 45.38 -12.21 -17.53
CA LEU A 384 44.19 -13.06 -17.37
C LEU A 384 43.38 -12.70 -16.10
N LYS A 385 44.06 -12.36 -15.00
CA LYS A 385 43.37 -11.98 -13.74
C LYS A 385 42.62 -10.66 -13.91
N VAL A 386 43.24 -9.69 -14.59
CA VAL A 386 42.58 -8.41 -14.88
C VAL A 386 41.42 -8.60 -15.87
N LEU A 387 41.57 -9.48 -16.86
CA LEU A 387 40.47 -9.83 -17.77
C LEU A 387 39.28 -10.43 -16.99
N GLN A 388 39.52 -11.36 -16.07
CA GLN A 388 38.48 -11.94 -15.20
C GLN A 388 37.79 -10.90 -14.31
N ILE A 389 38.54 -9.97 -13.71
CA ILE A 389 37.98 -8.89 -12.89
C ILE A 389 37.08 -7.98 -13.74
N VAL A 390 37.55 -7.57 -14.92
CA VAL A 390 36.80 -6.70 -15.83
C VAL A 390 35.55 -7.40 -16.38
N GLU A 391 35.67 -8.68 -16.77
CA GLU A 391 34.55 -9.51 -17.21
C GLU A 391 33.48 -9.62 -16.12
N HIS A 392 33.87 -9.95 -14.89
CA HIS A 392 32.97 -10.04 -13.75
C HIS A 392 32.29 -8.69 -13.49
N TRP A 393 33.05 -7.59 -13.47
CA TRP A 393 32.46 -6.26 -13.25
C TRP A 393 31.47 -5.85 -14.34
N LEU A 394 31.79 -6.09 -15.61
CA LEU A 394 30.90 -5.73 -16.72
C LEU A 394 29.64 -6.60 -16.78
N THR A 395 29.67 -7.80 -16.19
CA THR A 395 28.53 -8.72 -16.15
C THR A 395 27.67 -8.52 -14.90
N SER A 396 28.32 -8.40 -13.74
CA SER A 396 27.69 -8.43 -12.42
C SER A 396 27.37 -7.04 -11.86
N VAL A 397 28.02 -5.98 -12.37
CA VAL A 397 27.88 -4.61 -11.84
C VAL A 397 27.43 -3.64 -12.94
N PRO A 398 26.13 -3.24 -12.98
CA PRO A 398 25.60 -2.37 -14.05
C PRO A 398 26.36 -1.06 -14.23
N GLN A 399 26.81 -0.44 -13.14
CA GLN A 399 27.54 0.84 -13.13
C GLN A 399 28.91 0.75 -13.80
N ALA A 400 29.50 -0.45 -13.90
CA ALA A 400 30.81 -0.65 -14.52
C ALA A 400 30.82 -0.26 -16.01
N THR A 401 29.70 -0.41 -16.70
CA THR A 401 29.57 -0.08 -18.14
C THR A 401 29.80 1.40 -18.47
N SER A 402 29.62 2.29 -17.48
CA SER A 402 29.84 3.74 -17.64
C SER A 402 31.32 4.16 -17.68
N LEU A 403 32.22 3.25 -17.33
CA LEU A 403 33.66 3.48 -17.21
C LEU A 403 34.42 2.75 -18.33
N PRO A 404 35.62 3.21 -18.72
CA PRO A 404 36.36 2.65 -19.86
C PRO A 404 37.08 1.33 -19.53
N TRP A 405 36.47 0.45 -18.74
CA TRP A 405 37.05 -0.84 -18.32
C TRP A 405 37.28 -1.80 -19.48
N HIS A 406 36.41 -1.77 -20.50
CA HIS A 406 36.58 -2.54 -21.73
C HIS A 406 37.95 -2.32 -22.39
N ARG A 407 38.53 -1.11 -22.27
CA ARG A 407 39.89 -0.83 -22.79
C ARG A 407 40.97 -1.61 -22.08
N LEU A 408 40.87 -1.78 -20.75
CA LEU A 408 41.80 -2.63 -19.99
C LEU A 408 41.64 -4.09 -20.39
N GLY A 409 40.39 -4.52 -20.62
CA GLY A 409 40.08 -5.84 -21.17
C GLY A 409 40.74 -6.07 -22.54
N TYR A 410 40.73 -5.08 -23.45
CA TYR A 410 41.40 -5.20 -24.75
C TYR A 410 42.92 -5.31 -24.63
N ILE A 411 43.53 -4.52 -23.76
CA ILE A 411 44.97 -4.58 -23.51
C ILE A 411 45.35 -5.97 -22.99
N ALA A 412 44.54 -6.54 -22.08
CA ALA A 412 44.74 -7.89 -21.57
C ALA A 412 44.56 -8.96 -22.68
N ILE A 413 43.49 -8.89 -23.49
CA ILE A 413 43.23 -9.84 -24.59
C ILE A 413 44.36 -9.84 -25.61
N PHE A 414 44.83 -8.65 -26.04
CA PHE A 414 45.90 -8.57 -27.04
C PHE A 414 47.22 -9.08 -26.50
N LYS A 415 47.57 -8.72 -25.26
CA LYS A 415 48.80 -9.20 -24.63
C LYS A 415 48.81 -10.73 -24.54
N HIS A 416 47.71 -11.33 -24.10
CA HIS A 416 47.57 -12.78 -24.00
C HIS A 416 47.57 -13.48 -25.37
N LEU A 417 46.83 -12.94 -26.35
CA LEU A 417 46.77 -13.52 -27.70
C LEU A 417 48.12 -13.49 -28.41
N ASP A 418 48.89 -12.43 -28.25
CA ASP A 418 50.23 -12.31 -28.83
C ASP A 418 51.22 -13.30 -28.22
N GLU A 419 51.06 -13.64 -26.94
CA GLU A 419 51.83 -14.69 -26.28
C GLU A 419 51.47 -16.08 -26.84
N LEU A 420 50.18 -16.40 -26.97
CA LEU A 420 49.72 -17.68 -27.55
C LEU A 420 50.10 -17.86 -29.03
N LEU A 421 50.03 -16.80 -29.83
CA LEU A 421 50.42 -16.84 -31.24
C LEU A 421 51.93 -17.06 -31.41
N LYS A 422 52.77 -16.56 -30.49
CA LYS A 422 54.21 -16.85 -30.47
C LYS A 422 54.49 -18.31 -30.13
N GLU A 423 53.70 -18.91 -29.24
CA GLU A 423 53.83 -20.31 -28.83
C GLU A 423 53.33 -21.32 -29.90
N ARG A 424 52.53 -20.86 -30.87
CA ARG A 424 51.92 -21.68 -31.95
C ARG A 424 51.07 -22.87 -31.45
N ASP A 425 50.43 -22.72 -30.29
CA ASP A 425 49.55 -23.74 -29.71
C ASP A 425 48.11 -23.57 -30.24
N THR A 426 47.80 -24.21 -31.37
CA THR A 426 46.47 -24.13 -32.02
C THR A 426 45.31 -24.51 -31.08
N PRO A 427 45.40 -25.59 -30.27
CA PRO A 427 44.38 -25.89 -29.26
C PRO A 427 44.14 -24.77 -28.26
N ARG A 428 45.18 -24.15 -27.70
CA ARG A 428 45.03 -23.02 -26.77
C ARG A 428 44.50 -21.76 -27.44
N ILE A 429 44.91 -21.49 -28.68
CA ILE A 429 44.37 -20.38 -29.48
C ILE A 429 42.87 -20.59 -29.70
N ASN A 430 42.44 -21.77 -30.15
CA ASN A 430 41.03 -22.08 -30.34
C ASN A 430 40.23 -22.00 -29.02
N GLY A 431 40.79 -22.53 -27.92
CA GLY A 431 40.18 -22.41 -26.59
C GLY A 431 40.02 -20.96 -26.13
N PHE A 432 41.03 -20.12 -26.36
CA PHE A 432 40.97 -18.70 -26.02
C PHE A 432 40.01 -17.93 -26.92
N LEU A 433 39.90 -18.28 -28.21
CA LEU A 433 38.91 -17.69 -29.12
C LEU A 433 37.48 -18.04 -28.71
N GLN A 434 37.25 -19.26 -28.22
CA GLN A 434 35.97 -19.65 -27.64
C GLN A 434 35.67 -18.84 -26.36
N GLN A 435 36.67 -18.64 -25.50
CA GLN A 435 36.52 -17.77 -24.32
C GLN A 435 36.18 -16.33 -24.71
N ILE A 436 36.86 -15.75 -25.72
CA ILE A 436 36.56 -14.41 -26.24
C ILE A 436 35.14 -14.35 -26.80
N GLN A 437 34.69 -15.38 -27.51
CA GLN A 437 33.31 -15.43 -28.04
C GLN A 437 32.25 -15.57 -26.93
N ALA A 438 32.63 -16.11 -25.77
CA ALA A 438 31.75 -16.25 -24.62
C ALA A 438 31.72 -14.99 -23.72
N LEU A 439 32.59 -14.01 -23.97
CA LEU A 439 32.63 -12.76 -23.19
C LEU A 439 31.33 -11.96 -23.36
N PRO A 440 30.90 -11.22 -22.32
CA PRO A 440 29.67 -10.44 -22.33
C PRO A 440 29.70 -9.33 -23.40
N SER A 441 28.53 -9.00 -23.97
CA SER A 441 28.38 -7.93 -24.97
C SER A 441 28.86 -6.55 -24.46
N ALA A 442 28.82 -6.33 -23.15
CA ALA A 442 29.35 -5.14 -22.47
C ALA A 442 30.86 -4.89 -22.72
N MET A 443 31.61 -5.92 -23.12
CA MET A 443 33.01 -5.78 -23.55
C MET A 443 33.17 -5.08 -24.90
N GLN A 444 32.10 -4.83 -25.67
CA GLN A 444 32.13 -4.11 -26.96
C GLN A 444 33.17 -4.68 -27.95
N LEU A 445 33.32 -6.01 -27.97
CA LEU A 445 34.36 -6.70 -28.74
C LEU A 445 34.26 -6.43 -30.25
N GLU A 446 33.09 -6.07 -30.78
CA GLU A 446 32.88 -5.74 -32.20
C GLU A 446 33.88 -4.73 -32.77
N SER A 447 34.31 -3.76 -31.95
CA SER A 447 35.29 -2.74 -32.36
C SER A 447 36.71 -3.29 -32.55
N VAL A 448 37.01 -4.45 -31.97
CA VAL A 448 38.35 -5.02 -31.83
C VAL A 448 38.47 -6.37 -32.56
N LEU A 449 37.36 -7.06 -32.78
CA LEU A 449 37.27 -8.35 -33.47
C LEU A 449 37.92 -8.34 -34.86
N PRO A 450 37.83 -7.29 -35.70
CA PRO A 450 38.57 -7.23 -36.97
C PRO A 450 40.09 -7.33 -36.76
N GLN A 451 40.63 -6.69 -35.72
CA GLN A 451 42.06 -6.76 -35.40
C GLN A 451 42.46 -8.14 -34.88
N ILE A 452 41.57 -8.81 -34.14
CA ILE A 452 41.77 -10.20 -33.71
C ILE A 452 41.74 -11.13 -34.93
N ILE A 453 40.75 -10.99 -35.82
CA ILE A 453 40.61 -11.75 -37.08
C ILE A 453 41.85 -11.57 -37.97
N ASP A 454 42.33 -10.34 -38.14
CA ASP A 454 43.49 -10.05 -38.97
C ASP A 454 44.77 -10.69 -38.40
N ARG A 455 44.94 -10.71 -37.07
CA ARG A 455 46.06 -11.40 -36.38
C ARG A 455 46.03 -12.92 -36.58
N ILE A 456 44.85 -13.51 -36.80
CA ILE A 456 44.65 -14.98 -36.93
C ILE A 456 44.59 -15.43 -38.40
N ARG A 457 44.17 -14.55 -39.33
CA ARG A 457 43.90 -14.88 -40.74
C ARG A 457 45.08 -15.59 -41.41
N ALA A 458 46.30 -15.11 -41.21
CA ALA A 458 47.50 -15.69 -41.81
C ALA A 458 47.75 -17.15 -41.35
N SER A 459 47.34 -17.47 -40.13
CA SER A 459 47.47 -18.82 -39.56
C SER A 459 46.33 -19.74 -39.99
N ALA A 460 45.12 -19.21 -40.20
CA ALA A 460 43.92 -19.97 -40.53
C ALA A 460 43.91 -20.62 -41.93
N VAL A 461 44.73 -20.12 -42.86
CA VAL A 461 44.84 -20.70 -44.24
C VAL A 461 45.46 -22.10 -44.23
N TYR A 462 46.22 -22.44 -43.18
CA TYR A 462 46.98 -23.69 -43.09
C TYR A 462 46.34 -24.75 -42.17
N ASP A 463 45.23 -24.43 -41.51
CA ASP A 463 44.63 -25.29 -40.48
C ASP A 463 43.10 -25.29 -40.60
N GLN A 464 42.53 -26.48 -40.78
CA GLN A 464 41.09 -26.67 -40.98
C GLN A 464 40.25 -26.32 -39.75
N GLU A 465 40.73 -26.57 -38.53
CA GLU A 465 40.00 -26.24 -37.31
C GLU A 465 39.99 -24.74 -37.08
N LEU A 466 41.14 -24.08 -37.29
CA LEU A 466 41.25 -22.63 -37.19
C LEU A 466 40.43 -21.92 -38.29
N ALA A 467 40.36 -22.46 -39.50
CA ALA A 467 39.51 -21.96 -40.58
C ALA A 467 38.00 -22.06 -40.24
N ARG A 468 37.57 -23.15 -39.61
CA ARG A 468 36.19 -23.31 -39.12
C ARG A 468 35.85 -22.37 -37.96
N GLY A 469 36.80 -22.18 -37.03
CA GLY A 469 36.69 -21.19 -35.97
C GLY A 469 36.56 -19.78 -36.54
N LEU A 470 37.40 -19.44 -37.52
CA LEU A 470 37.36 -18.17 -38.24
C LEU A 470 36.06 -17.98 -39.04
N PHE A 471 35.54 -19.01 -39.72
CA PHE A 471 34.26 -18.94 -40.43
C PHE A 471 33.10 -18.61 -39.49
N THR A 472 33.04 -19.26 -38.34
CA THR A 472 32.01 -19.03 -37.32
C THR A 472 32.09 -17.60 -36.78
N LEU A 473 33.31 -17.13 -36.50
CA LEU A 473 33.58 -15.79 -35.99
C LEU A 473 33.27 -14.71 -37.05
N ALA A 474 33.61 -14.96 -38.33
CA ALA A 474 33.34 -14.07 -39.44
C ALA A 474 31.84 -13.97 -39.80
N THR A 475 31.10 -15.08 -39.76
CA THR A 475 29.64 -15.10 -40.03
C THR A 475 28.89 -14.18 -39.07
N ARG A 476 29.35 -14.12 -37.81
CA ARG A 476 28.72 -13.34 -36.74
C ARG A 476 29.15 -11.88 -36.69
N HIS A 477 30.38 -11.57 -37.06
CA HIS A 477 30.99 -10.26 -36.74
C HIS A 477 31.58 -9.51 -37.94
N MET A 478 31.66 -10.12 -39.13
CA MET A 478 32.21 -9.47 -40.31
C MET A 478 31.10 -8.75 -41.11
N PRO A 479 31.34 -7.52 -41.61
CA PRO A 479 30.43 -6.88 -42.57
C PRO A 479 30.22 -7.73 -43.83
N LEU A 480 29.07 -7.59 -44.49
CA LEU A 480 28.69 -8.42 -45.64
C LEU A 480 29.79 -8.46 -46.74
N ALA A 481 30.40 -7.32 -47.07
CA ALA A 481 31.47 -7.26 -48.07
C ALA A 481 32.74 -8.05 -47.64
N GLY A 482 33.10 -7.98 -46.35
CA GLY A 482 34.22 -8.77 -45.82
C GLY A 482 33.88 -10.26 -45.80
N PHE A 483 32.66 -10.61 -45.40
CA PHE A 483 32.17 -11.99 -45.39
C PHE A 483 32.15 -12.59 -46.80
N GLN A 484 31.70 -11.82 -47.80
CA GLN A 484 31.75 -12.19 -49.21
C GLN A 484 33.19 -12.43 -49.66
N ASN A 485 34.12 -11.51 -49.37
CA ASN A 485 35.53 -11.66 -49.75
C ASN A 485 36.18 -12.90 -49.10
N LEU A 486 35.89 -13.17 -47.82
CA LEU A 486 36.41 -14.35 -47.13
C LEU A 486 35.85 -15.65 -47.73
N THR A 487 34.54 -15.70 -47.98
CA THR A 487 33.85 -16.91 -48.48
C THR A 487 34.03 -17.17 -49.97
N THR A 488 34.49 -16.17 -50.73
CA THR A 488 34.83 -16.31 -52.16
C THR A 488 36.33 -16.56 -52.39
N ASP A 489 37.17 -16.48 -51.37
CA ASP A 489 38.59 -16.87 -51.46
C ASP A 489 38.70 -18.39 -51.70
N PRO A 490 39.31 -18.85 -52.80
CA PRO A 490 39.48 -20.28 -53.10
C PRO A 490 40.23 -21.04 -52.01
N ALA A 491 41.20 -20.41 -51.34
CA ALA A 491 42.02 -21.05 -50.31
C ALA A 491 41.24 -21.31 -49.02
N PHE A 492 40.20 -20.51 -48.75
CA PHE A 492 39.33 -20.64 -47.59
C PHE A 492 38.05 -21.44 -47.91
N SER A 493 37.41 -21.18 -49.05
CA SER A 493 36.12 -21.78 -49.45
C SER A 493 36.17 -23.30 -49.61
N GLN A 494 37.34 -23.88 -49.92
CA GLN A 494 37.55 -25.33 -49.98
C GLN A 494 37.24 -26.05 -48.66
N TYR A 495 37.28 -25.35 -47.52
CA TYR A 495 37.01 -25.90 -46.19
C TYR A 495 35.54 -25.77 -45.75
N LEU A 496 34.66 -25.16 -46.56
CA LEU A 496 33.21 -24.98 -46.30
C LEU A 496 32.36 -26.20 -46.74
N PRO A 497 31.13 -26.39 -46.22
CA PRO A 497 30.26 -27.51 -46.61
C PRO A 497 29.84 -27.52 -48.09
N PRO A 498 29.73 -28.69 -48.75
CA PRO A 498 29.41 -28.79 -50.19
C PRO A 498 28.08 -28.15 -50.61
N LYS A 499 27.01 -28.29 -49.81
CA LYS A 499 25.72 -27.64 -50.14
C LYS A 499 25.79 -26.12 -50.04
N LEU A 500 26.60 -25.61 -49.12
CA LEU A 500 26.85 -24.17 -48.99
C LEU A 500 27.65 -23.67 -50.20
N GLN A 501 28.71 -24.37 -50.60
CA GLN A 501 29.46 -24.07 -51.83
C GLN A 501 28.55 -24.05 -53.06
N TYR A 502 27.63 -25.01 -53.19
CA TYR A 502 26.67 -25.05 -54.29
C TYR A 502 25.71 -23.84 -54.29
N ALA A 503 25.16 -23.47 -53.13
CA ALA A 503 24.28 -22.31 -53.03
C ALA A 503 24.99 -20.98 -53.33
N LEU A 504 26.27 -20.85 -52.94
CA LEU A 504 27.09 -19.68 -53.27
C LEU A 504 27.22 -19.46 -54.79
N THR A 505 27.13 -20.51 -55.62
CA THR A 505 27.15 -20.36 -57.09
C THR A 505 25.93 -19.63 -57.68
N PHE A 506 24.82 -19.54 -56.92
CA PHE A 506 23.61 -18.79 -57.31
C PHE A 506 23.58 -17.36 -56.72
N LEU A 507 24.49 -17.06 -55.79
CA LEU A 507 24.67 -15.76 -55.14
C LEU A 507 25.85 -14.99 -55.76
N HIS A 508 25.93 -14.97 -57.10
CA HIS A 508 26.92 -14.20 -57.85
C HIS A 508 26.26 -13.10 -58.70
N PRO A 509 26.99 -12.04 -59.07
CA PRO A 509 26.50 -10.99 -59.97
C PRO A 509 26.06 -11.52 -61.36
N GLN A 510 26.61 -12.65 -61.80
CA GLN A 510 26.17 -13.40 -62.99
C GLN A 510 25.73 -14.81 -62.57
N PRO A 511 24.48 -14.98 -62.10
CA PRO A 511 24.03 -16.24 -61.52
C PRO A 511 23.54 -17.25 -62.56
N ARG A 512 23.49 -18.52 -62.15
CA ARG A 512 22.77 -19.57 -62.89
C ARG A 512 21.25 -19.28 -62.92
N ALA A 513 20.62 -19.51 -64.07
CA ALA A 513 19.17 -19.40 -64.23
C ALA A 513 18.42 -20.56 -63.54
N ASN A 514 17.18 -20.30 -63.11
CA ASN A 514 16.26 -21.26 -62.49
C ASN A 514 16.78 -21.92 -61.19
N PRO A 515 16.72 -21.21 -60.04
CA PRO A 515 17.07 -21.80 -58.76
C PRO A 515 16.07 -22.91 -58.36
N PRO A 516 16.54 -24.02 -57.74
CA PRO A 516 15.65 -25.03 -57.19
C PRO A 516 14.87 -24.50 -55.98
N GLU A 517 13.66 -25.04 -55.75
CA GLU A 517 12.89 -24.71 -54.54
C GLU A 517 13.69 -24.99 -53.27
N ARG A 518 13.55 -24.12 -52.26
CA ARG A 518 14.21 -24.26 -50.95
C ARG A 518 15.75 -24.28 -51.00
N LEU A 519 16.37 -23.66 -52.02
CA LEU A 519 17.83 -23.60 -52.19
C LEU A 519 18.56 -23.13 -50.92
N LEU A 520 18.12 -22.01 -50.33
CA LEU A 520 18.77 -21.43 -49.13
C LEU A 520 18.60 -22.31 -47.89
N VAL A 521 17.41 -22.91 -47.72
CA VAL A 521 17.13 -23.90 -46.66
C VAL A 521 18.02 -25.15 -46.79
N GLY A 522 18.26 -25.60 -48.02
CA GLY A 522 19.19 -26.70 -48.30
C GLY A 522 20.65 -26.36 -47.96
N ALA A 523 21.08 -25.12 -48.24
CA ALA A 523 22.46 -24.65 -48.08
C ALA A 523 22.95 -24.74 -46.62
N VAL A 524 22.07 -24.46 -45.66
CA VAL A 524 22.41 -24.42 -44.23
C VAL A 524 22.16 -25.75 -43.51
N SER A 525 21.62 -26.77 -44.20
CA SER A 525 21.22 -28.03 -43.57
C SER A 525 22.39 -28.83 -42.96
N GLU A 526 23.60 -28.66 -43.50
CA GLU A 526 24.84 -29.35 -43.08
C GLU A 526 25.62 -28.61 -41.99
N LEU A 527 25.14 -27.43 -41.58
CA LEU A 527 25.74 -26.67 -40.50
C LEU A 527 25.19 -27.11 -39.14
N GLU A 528 25.95 -26.83 -38.09
CA GLU A 528 25.50 -27.00 -36.70
C GLU A 528 24.22 -26.19 -36.45
N PRO A 529 23.23 -26.72 -35.69
CA PRO A 529 21.93 -26.10 -35.45
C PRO A 529 22.01 -24.62 -35.03
N GLU A 530 23.00 -24.30 -34.20
CA GLU A 530 23.27 -22.96 -33.67
C GLU A 530 23.63 -21.93 -34.76
N ASN A 531 24.27 -22.38 -35.84
CA ASN A 531 24.75 -21.51 -36.92
C ASN A 531 23.81 -21.47 -38.13
N ARG A 532 22.83 -22.39 -38.24
CA ARG A 532 21.91 -22.47 -39.39
C ARG A 532 21.14 -21.19 -39.60
N MET A 533 20.63 -20.58 -38.53
CA MET A 533 19.80 -19.38 -38.60
C MET A 533 20.63 -18.15 -39.03
N ILE A 534 21.83 -17.98 -38.48
CA ILE A 534 22.68 -16.81 -38.78
C ILE A 534 23.20 -16.87 -40.21
N VAL A 535 23.66 -18.05 -40.65
CA VAL A 535 24.11 -18.24 -42.04
C VAL A 535 22.93 -18.08 -43.00
N MET A 536 21.75 -18.59 -42.67
CA MET A 536 20.54 -18.39 -43.47
C MET A 536 20.26 -16.90 -43.68
N SER A 537 20.22 -16.12 -42.61
CA SER A 537 19.97 -14.68 -42.69
C SER A 537 21.01 -13.94 -43.52
N ARG A 538 22.31 -14.32 -43.43
CA ARG A 538 23.38 -13.76 -44.29
C ARG A 538 23.21 -14.11 -45.77
N LEU A 539 22.76 -15.33 -46.08
CA LEU A 539 22.49 -15.72 -47.47
C LEU A 539 21.26 -14.98 -48.05
N ILE A 540 20.23 -14.75 -47.23
CA ILE A 540 19.07 -13.95 -47.63
C ILE A 540 19.48 -12.48 -47.84
N GLU A 541 20.31 -11.91 -46.96
CA GLU A 541 20.85 -10.55 -47.09
C GLU A 541 21.61 -10.38 -48.41
N TRP A 542 22.42 -11.38 -48.76
CA TRP A 542 23.11 -11.44 -50.05
C TRP A 542 22.13 -11.55 -51.23
N ALA A 543 21.12 -12.43 -51.14
CA ALA A 543 20.11 -12.57 -52.19
C ALA A 543 19.32 -11.28 -52.43
N VAL A 544 18.94 -10.57 -51.37
CA VAL A 544 18.25 -9.28 -51.43
C VAL A 544 19.14 -8.20 -52.05
N THR A 545 20.43 -8.16 -51.69
CA THR A 545 21.41 -7.22 -52.28
C THR A 545 21.59 -7.44 -53.78
N LEU A 546 21.40 -8.66 -54.25
CA LEU A 546 21.43 -9.03 -55.68
C LEU A 546 20.06 -8.92 -56.38
N GLU A 547 19.03 -8.41 -55.70
CA GLU A 547 17.63 -8.30 -56.18
C GLU A 547 16.98 -9.65 -56.55
N ARG A 548 17.46 -10.77 -55.97
CA ARG A 548 17.01 -12.15 -56.26
C ARG A 548 15.90 -12.61 -55.30
N THR A 549 14.81 -11.86 -55.22
CA THR A 549 13.72 -12.12 -54.26
C THR A 549 13.00 -13.46 -54.45
N GLU A 550 13.11 -14.08 -55.63
CA GLU A 550 12.55 -15.40 -55.91
C GLU A 550 13.22 -16.54 -55.13
N LEU A 551 14.37 -16.28 -54.50
CA LEU A 551 15.07 -17.23 -53.63
C LEU A 551 14.47 -17.31 -52.22
N VAL A 552 13.50 -16.46 -51.88
CA VAL A 552 12.94 -16.30 -50.53
C VAL A 552 11.51 -16.84 -50.48
N ASP A 553 11.33 -17.98 -49.84
CA ASP A 553 10.03 -18.64 -49.66
C ASP A 553 9.42 -18.43 -48.25
N GLN A 554 8.20 -18.93 -47.99
CA GLN A 554 7.52 -18.81 -46.70
C GLN A 554 8.35 -19.36 -45.52
N ARG A 555 9.06 -20.48 -45.70
CA ARG A 555 9.91 -21.07 -44.65
C ARG A 555 11.16 -20.25 -44.40
N THR A 556 11.65 -19.56 -45.43
CA THR A 556 12.74 -18.61 -45.34
C THR A 556 12.31 -17.37 -44.54
N LEU A 557 11.08 -16.87 -44.74
CA LEU A 557 10.46 -15.81 -43.93
C LEU A 557 10.25 -16.21 -42.46
N GLU A 558 9.80 -17.44 -42.17
CA GLU A 558 9.74 -17.97 -40.79
C GLU A 558 11.12 -17.99 -40.12
N GLY A 559 12.17 -18.29 -40.90
CA GLY A 559 13.57 -18.20 -40.46
C GLY A 559 13.97 -16.77 -40.08
N VAL A 560 13.54 -15.77 -40.85
CA VAL A 560 13.79 -14.34 -40.57
C VAL A 560 13.02 -13.88 -39.33
N VAL A 561 11.77 -14.29 -39.14
CA VAL A 561 10.99 -13.99 -37.93
C VAL A 561 11.68 -14.56 -36.68
N ARG A 562 12.14 -15.81 -36.75
CA ARG A 562 12.90 -16.43 -35.64
C ARG A 562 14.25 -15.76 -35.40
N ALA A 563 14.96 -15.37 -36.46
CA ALA A 563 16.21 -14.62 -36.33
C ALA A 563 15.97 -13.23 -35.71
N ALA A 564 14.90 -12.54 -36.09
CA ALA A 564 14.48 -11.26 -35.50
C ALA A 564 14.00 -11.39 -34.04
N GLN A 565 13.54 -12.57 -33.63
CA GLN A 565 13.20 -12.90 -32.24
C GLN A 565 14.42 -13.41 -31.42
N SER A 566 15.59 -13.53 -32.04
CA SER A 566 16.84 -13.95 -31.40
C SER A 566 17.73 -12.74 -31.06
N GLY A 567 18.85 -12.96 -30.38
CA GLY A 567 19.83 -11.92 -30.06
C GLY A 567 20.52 -11.25 -31.26
N TYR A 568 20.20 -11.65 -32.49
CA TYR A 568 20.83 -11.15 -33.73
C TYR A 568 19.96 -10.15 -34.52
N ALA A 569 18.85 -9.67 -33.95
CA ALA A 569 17.89 -8.81 -34.65
C ALA A 569 18.50 -7.53 -35.27
N GLU A 570 19.39 -6.85 -34.54
CA GLU A 570 20.03 -5.61 -35.01
C GLU A 570 20.89 -5.82 -36.27
N GLN A 571 21.56 -6.97 -36.37
CA GLN A 571 22.44 -7.29 -37.49
C GLN A 571 21.69 -7.45 -38.82
N PHE A 572 20.39 -7.76 -38.77
CA PHE A 572 19.55 -8.03 -39.94
C PHE A 572 18.47 -6.97 -40.15
N ASP A 573 18.57 -5.80 -39.49
CA ASP A 573 17.54 -4.78 -39.55
C ASP A 573 17.27 -4.30 -41.00
N GLN A 574 18.31 -4.08 -41.80
CA GLN A 574 18.20 -3.67 -43.21
C GLN A 574 17.37 -4.64 -44.05
N LEU A 575 17.61 -5.93 -43.87
CA LEU A 575 16.86 -7.01 -44.52
C LEU A 575 15.39 -6.99 -44.10
N ILE A 576 15.13 -6.77 -42.81
CA ILE A 576 13.76 -6.74 -42.29
C ILE A 576 13.00 -5.50 -42.79
N GLN A 577 13.65 -4.33 -42.94
CA GLN A 577 13.01 -3.15 -43.56
C GLN A 577 12.59 -3.42 -45.01
N TYR A 578 13.45 -4.12 -45.77
CA TYR A 578 13.15 -4.44 -47.15
C TYR A 578 11.91 -5.34 -47.28
N PHE A 579 11.85 -6.42 -46.50
CA PHE A 579 10.69 -7.33 -46.52
C PHE A 579 9.40 -6.66 -46.06
N THR A 580 9.48 -5.89 -44.98
CA THR A 580 8.31 -5.21 -44.44
C THR A 580 7.75 -4.16 -45.40
N LYS A 581 8.60 -3.45 -46.16
CA LYS A 581 8.18 -2.50 -47.21
C LYS A 581 7.60 -3.19 -48.45
N TYR A 582 8.12 -4.35 -48.82
CA TYR A 582 7.66 -5.08 -50.01
C TYR A 582 6.25 -5.69 -49.82
N TYR A 583 6.01 -6.32 -48.66
CA TYR A 583 4.76 -7.05 -48.38
C TYR A 583 3.62 -6.20 -47.80
N THR A 584 3.85 -4.91 -47.48
CA THR A 584 2.80 -3.99 -46.98
C THR A 584 1.99 -3.31 -48.09
N SER A 585 2.25 -3.60 -49.37
CA SER A 585 1.43 -3.05 -50.46
C SER A 585 0.02 -3.66 -50.48
N ALA A 586 -1.02 -2.84 -50.68
CA ALA A 586 -2.43 -3.25 -50.61
C ALA A 586 -2.79 -4.44 -51.53
N LYS A 587 -2.14 -4.53 -52.70
CA LYS A 587 -2.33 -5.62 -53.67
C LYS A 587 -1.74 -6.95 -53.19
N GLN A 588 -0.66 -6.92 -52.41
CA GLN A 588 -0.07 -8.13 -51.85
C GLN A 588 -0.77 -8.57 -50.57
N LEU A 589 -1.14 -7.64 -49.68
CA LEU A 589 -1.84 -7.94 -48.42
C LEU A 589 -3.11 -8.80 -48.59
N GLN A 590 -3.90 -8.55 -49.63
CA GLN A 590 -5.12 -9.34 -49.93
C GLN A 590 -4.84 -10.77 -50.40
N SER A 591 -3.62 -11.05 -50.89
CA SER A 591 -3.19 -12.37 -51.38
C SER A 591 -2.44 -13.20 -50.34
N LEU A 592 -2.18 -12.64 -49.15
CA LEU A 592 -1.44 -13.31 -48.09
C LEU A 592 -2.31 -14.31 -47.34
N SER A 593 -1.70 -15.41 -46.89
CA SER A 593 -2.36 -16.35 -45.98
C SER A 593 -2.58 -15.72 -44.59
N PRO A 594 -3.55 -16.20 -43.80
CA PRO A 594 -3.78 -15.71 -42.43
C PRO A 594 -2.53 -15.76 -41.55
N THR A 595 -1.70 -16.79 -41.69
CA THR A 595 -0.45 -16.93 -40.93
C THR A 595 0.56 -15.84 -41.32
N THR A 596 0.64 -15.47 -42.60
CA THR A 596 1.55 -14.40 -43.05
C THR A 596 1.08 -13.02 -42.59
N LEU A 597 -0.25 -12.80 -42.47
CA LEU A 597 -0.80 -11.56 -41.92
C LEU A 597 -0.42 -11.35 -40.44
N GLU A 598 -0.29 -12.44 -39.67
CA GLU A 598 0.18 -12.40 -38.27
C GLU A 598 1.69 -12.12 -38.18
N MET A 599 2.49 -12.65 -39.11
CA MET A 599 3.96 -12.51 -39.11
C MET A 599 4.44 -11.08 -39.39
N LEU A 600 3.74 -10.31 -40.23
CA LEU A 600 4.20 -8.97 -40.65
C LEU A 600 4.20 -7.94 -39.49
N PRO A 601 3.12 -7.78 -38.70
CA PRO A 601 3.16 -6.94 -37.49
C PRO A 601 4.17 -7.47 -36.47
N ALA A 602 4.28 -8.79 -36.31
CA ALA A 602 5.24 -9.38 -35.38
C ALA A 602 6.69 -8.99 -35.71
N LEU A 603 7.07 -8.96 -36.99
CA LEU A 603 8.39 -8.48 -37.44
C LEU A 603 8.64 -7.01 -37.10
N TYR A 604 7.64 -6.13 -37.29
CA TYR A 604 7.77 -4.73 -36.92
C TYR A 604 7.97 -4.56 -35.40
N PHE A 605 7.26 -5.35 -34.60
CA PHE A 605 7.41 -5.29 -33.14
C PHE A 605 8.76 -5.86 -32.67
N THR A 606 9.26 -6.93 -33.27
CA THR A 606 10.55 -7.53 -32.89
C THR A 606 11.76 -6.71 -33.34
N THR A 607 11.63 -5.87 -34.38
CA THR A 607 12.70 -5.00 -34.88
C THR A 607 12.72 -3.59 -34.28
N GLY A 608 11.95 -3.35 -33.22
CA GLY A 608 11.92 -2.02 -32.58
C GLY A 608 11.10 -0.96 -33.33
N ARG A 609 10.46 -1.30 -34.46
CA ARG A 609 9.62 -0.40 -35.26
C ARG A 609 8.16 -0.43 -34.81
N HIS A 610 7.93 -0.14 -33.53
CA HIS A 610 6.63 -0.29 -32.89
C HIS A 610 5.52 0.54 -33.55
N GLU A 611 5.82 1.78 -33.95
CA GLU A 611 4.85 2.66 -34.62
C GLU A 611 4.36 2.09 -35.95
N ALA A 612 5.28 1.55 -36.76
CA ALA A 612 4.94 0.93 -38.03
C ALA A 612 4.08 -0.33 -37.83
N GLY A 613 4.36 -1.12 -36.79
CA GLY A 613 3.53 -2.26 -36.40
C GLY A 613 2.11 -1.85 -36.01
N VAL A 614 1.95 -0.82 -35.16
CA VAL A 614 0.64 -0.30 -34.76
C VAL A 614 -0.12 0.30 -35.96
N ASN A 615 0.57 1.02 -36.85
CA ASN A 615 -0.04 1.55 -38.06
C ASN A 615 -0.53 0.44 -39.00
N LEU A 616 0.23 -0.66 -39.13
CA LEU A 616 -0.21 -1.82 -39.90
C LEU A 616 -1.49 -2.46 -39.32
N LEU A 617 -1.61 -2.54 -37.98
CA LEU A 617 -2.84 -3.01 -37.34
C LEU A 617 -4.02 -2.08 -37.64
N GLN A 618 -3.81 -0.76 -37.72
CA GLN A 618 -4.86 0.18 -38.13
C GLN A 618 -5.28 -0.05 -39.58
N VAL A 619 -4.32 -0.30 -40.48
CA VAL A 619 -4.60 -0.65 -41.89
C VAL A 619 -5.39 -1.96 -41.98
N TYR A 620 -5.05 -2.97 -41.18
CA TYR A 620 -5.86 -4.20 -41.11
C TYR A 620 -7.30 -3.91 -40.70
N GLN A 621 -7.50 -3.10 -39.66
CA GLN A 621 -8.83 -2.70 -39.20
C GLN A 621 -9.62 -1.96 -40.28
N SER A 622 -9.01 -0.98 -40.97
CA SER A 622 -9.71 -0.09 -41.90
C SER A 622 -9.87 -0.65 -43.32
N GLU A 623 -8.84 -1.31 -43.85
CA GLU A 623 -8.77 -1.69 -45.28
C GLU A 623 -9.02 -3.18 -45.52
N LEU A 624 -8.70 -4.06 -44.56
CA LEU A 624 -8.80 -5.52 -44.74
C LEU A 624 -10.06 -6.12 -44.12
N PHE A 625 -10.36 -5.79 -42.87
CA PHE A 625 -11.51 -6.35 -42.14
C PHE A 625 -12.74 -5.43 -42.16
N GLY A 626 -12.53 -4.11 -41.98
CA GLY A 626 -13.62 -3.15 -41.85
C GLY A 626 -14.45 -3.33 -40.58
N LEU A 627 -15.49 -2.50 -40.40
CA LEU A 627 -16.34 -2.52 -39.20
C LEU A 627 -17.15 -3.82 -39.06
N ASN A 628 -17.54 -4.45 -40.17
CA ASN A 628 -18.40 -5.64 -40.16
C ASN A 628 -17.70 -6.91 -39.68
N ARG A 629 -16.35 -6.95 -39.73
CA ARG A 629 -15.53 -8.11 -39.32
C ARG A 629 -14.58 -7.75 -38.19
N LEU A 630 -14.98 -6.78 -37.37
CA LEU A 630 -14.19 -6.31 -36.24
C LEU A 630 -13.92 -7.41 -35.18
N PRO A 631 -14.86 -8.32 -34.86
CA PRO A 631 -14.57 -9.45 -33.97
C PRO A 631 -13.51 -10.41 -34.54
N GLU A 632 -13.56 -10.69 -35.85
CA GLU A 632 -12.54 -11.53 -36.51
C GLU A 632 -11.16 -10.87 -36.46
N PHE A 633 -11.11 -9.55 -36.66
CA PHE A 633 -9.87 -8.78 -36.52
C PHE A 633 -9.35 -8.79 -35.08
N ALA A 634 -10.23 -8.66 -34.08
CA ALA A 634 -9.84 -8.72 -32.68
C ALA A 634 -9.14 -10.04 -32.35
N GLU A 635 -9.65 -11.18 -32.85
CA GLU A 635 -8.99 -12.48 -32.69
C GLU A 635 -7.61 -12.56 -33.36
N VAL A 636 -7.47 -12.05 -34.58
CA VAL A 636 -6.17 -11.99 -35.29
C VAL A 636 -5.19 -11.12 -34.50
N ALA A 637 -5.61 -9.93 -34.07
CA ALA A 637 -4.80 -9.04 -33.27
C ALA A 637 -4.38 -9.69 -31.94
N GLY A 638 -5.31 -10.39 -31.28
CA GLY A 638 -5.04 -11.15 -30.06
C GLY A 638 -3.98 -12.24 -30.24
N ARG A 639 -4.01 -13.00 -31.35
CA ARG A 639 -3.02 -14.05 -31.62
C ARG A 639 -1.61 -13.52 -31.87
N ILE A 640 -1.49 -12.37 -32.54
CA ILE A 640 -0.19 -11.71 -32.74
C ILE A 640 0.50 -11.47 -31.39
N PHE A 641 -0.20 -10.85 -30.44
CA PHE A 641 0.36 -10.52 -29.13
C PHE A 641 0.52 -11.73 -28.21
N LEU A 642 -0.24 -12.80 -28.42
CA LEU A 642 -0.06 -14.06 -27.69
C LEU A 642 1.28 -14.75 -28.06
N GLY A 643 1.70 -14.63 -29.32
CA GLY A 643 2.93 -15.25 -29.85
C GLY A 643 4.20 -14.39 -29.72
N LEU A 644 4.08 -13.12 -29.31
CA LEU A 644 5.21 -12.19 -29.20
C LEU A 644 6.00 -12.42 -27.90
N LYS A 645 7.32 -12.65 -28.03
CA LYS A 645 8.26 -12.70 -26.91
C LYS A 645 9.18 -11.48 -26.97
N LEU A 646 8.80 -10.41 -26.27
CA LEU A 646 9.54 -9.15 -26.23
C LEU A 646 9.92 -8.78 -24.79
N PRO A 647 11.00 -8.02 -24.58
CA PRO A 647 11.33 -7.45 -23.28
C PRO A 647 10.19 -6.59 -22.72
N ILE A 648 10.13 -6.49 -21.39
CA ILE A 648 9.07 -5.78 -20.68
C ILE A 648 9.06 -4.29 -21.08
N GLU A 649 10.22 -3.63 -21.20
CA GLU A 649 10.26 -2.21 -21.58
C GLU A 649 9.69 -1.98 -22.98
N THR A 650 10.03 -2.86 -23.93
CA THR A 650 9.54 -2.83 -25.31
C THR A 650 8.02 -2.99 -25.36
N MET A 651 7.48 -3.92 -24.59
CA MET A 651 6.03 -4.14 -24.52
C MET A 651 5.29 -2.94 -23.91
N GLN A 652 5.89 -2.25 -22.92
CA GLN A 652 5.33 -1.01 -22.38
C GLN A 652 5.35 0.15 -23.39
N GLN A 653 6.35 0.22 -24.27
CA GLN A 653 6.36 1.21 -25.37
C GLN A 653 5.26 0.93 -26.39
N ILE A 654 5.09 -0.34 -26.79
CA ILE A 654 4.01 -0.74 -27.70
C ILE A 654 2.64 -0.40 -27.07
N PHE A 655 2.49 -0.63 -25.77
CA PHE A 655 1.29 -0.27 -25.03
C PHE A 655 0.96 1.23 -25.12
N ALA A 656 1.95 2.11 -24.92
CA ALA A 656 1.76 3.55 -25.03
C ALA A 656 1.34 3.98 -26.45
N LEU A 657 1.88 3.32 -27.48
CA LEU A 657 1.49 3.58 -28.88
C LEU A 657 0.07 3.08 -29.19
N LEU A 658 -0.34 1.95 -28.60
CA LEU A 658 -1.71 1.46 -28.74
C LEU A 658 -2.75 2.41 -28.11
N GLU A 659 -2.41 3.12 -27.03
CA GLU A 659 -3.30 4.15 -26.45
C GLU A 659 -3.51 5.33 -27.42
N GLN A 660 -2.48 5.71 -28.17
CA GLN A 660 -2.54 6.81 -29.14
C GLN A 660 -3.12 6.39 -30.50
N SER A 661 -3.35 5.08 -30.70
CA SER A 661 -3.81 4.54 -31.96
C SER A 661 -5.31 4.80 -32.23
N LYS A 662 -5.71 4.73 -33.51
CA LYS A 662 -7.12 4.76 -33.93
C LYS A 662 -7.80 3.38 -33.88
N LEU A 663 -7.21 2.41 -33.17
CA LEU A 663 -7.83 1.10 -32.98
C LEU A 663 -9.10 1.24 -32.12
N ARG A 664 -10.14 0.48 -32.49
CA ARG A 664 -11.39 0.40 -31.73
C ARG A 664 -11.19 -0.38 -30.43
N SER A 665 -12.18 -0.32 -29.55
CA SER A 665 -12.12 -0.87 -28.20
C SER A 665 -12.02 -2.40 -28.21
N GLU A 666 -12.71 -3.12 -29.08
CA GLU A 666 -12.73 -4.59 -29.16
C GLU A 666 -11.34 -5.18 -29.46
N PRO A 667 -10.66 -4.82 -30.57
CA PRO A 667 -9.31 -5.31 -30.84
C PRO A 667 -8.31 -4.84 -29.78
N ARG A 668 -8.45 -3.61 -29.25
CA ARG A 668 -7.59 -3.10 -28.18
C ARG A 668 -7.72 -3.91 -26.90
N ALA A 669 -8.95 -4.22 -26.48
CA ALA A 669 -9.21 -5.02 -25.29
C ALA A 669 -8.66 -6.44 -25.43
N LYS A 670 -8.82 -7.04 -26.61
CA LYS A 670 -8.26 -8.36 -26.92
C LYS A 670 -6.73 -8.34 -26.89
N ILE A 671 -6.09 -7.33 -27.47
CA ILE A 671 -4.63 -7.15 -27.43
C ILE A 671 -4.15 -7.06 -25.97
N TYR A 672 -4.74 -6.19 -25.14
CA TYR A 672 -4.35 -6.05 -23.73
C TYR A 672 -4.50 -7.36 -22.95
N CYS A 673 -5.61 -8.09 -23.17
CA CYS A 673 -5.80 -9.39 -22.56
C CYS A 673 -4.75 -10.41 -23.03
N SER A 674 -4.46 -10.49 -24.33
CA SER A 674 -3.45 -11.40 -24.88
C SER A 674 -2.04 -11.08 -24.38
N MET A 675 -1.69 -9.80 -24.22
CA MET A 675 -0.41 -9.39 -23.64
C MET A 675 -0.28 -9.85 -22.18
N LEU A 676 -1.35 -9.72 -21.38
CA LEU A 676 -1.38 -10.20 -20.00
C LEU A 676 -1.21 -11.72 -19.94
N ILE A 677 -1.93 -12.47 -20.79
CA ILE A 677 -1.82 -13.92 -20.89
C ILE A 677 -0.42 -14.36 -21.31
N ALA A 678 0.16 -13.75 -22.36
CA ALA A 678 1.49 -14.08 -22.86
C ALA A 678 2.59 -13.82 -21.82
N SER A 679 2.38 -12.82 -20.96
CA SER A 679 3.29 -12.47 -19.86
C SER A 679 3.14 -13.34 -18.61
N ASP A 680 2.25 -14.33 -18.63
CA ASP A 680 1.84 -15.11 -17.46
C ASP A 680 1.42 -14.20 -16.28
N TRP A 681 0.66 -13.14 -16.60
CA TRP A 681 0.18 -12.16 -15.63
C TRP A 681 1.30 -11.55 -14.76
N ASN A 682 2.42 -11.14 -15.38
CA ASN A 682 3.55 -10.55 -14.67
C ASN A 682 3.20 -9.16 -14.06
N HIS A 683 3.72 -8.87 -12.86
CA HIS A 683 3.51 -7.59 -12.14
C HIS A 683 3.91 -6.34 -12.93
N ALA A 684 4.84 -6.44 -13.88
CA ALA A 684 5.25 -5.31 -14.72
C ALA A 684 4.15 -4.81 -15.69
N TYR A 685 3.09 -5.60 -15.89
CA TYR A 685 1.94 -5.27 -16.76
C TYR A 685 0.74 -4.69 -16.00
N ARG A 686 0.97 -4.09 -14.83
CA ARG A 686 -0.09 -3.47 -14.01
C ARG A 686 -0.85 -2.37 -14.77
N ASN A 687 -0.15 -1.54 -15.55
CA ASN A 687 -0.78 -0.46 -16.32
C ASN A 687 -1.75 -1.00 -17.41
N PRO A 688 -1.34 -1.96 -18.26
CA PRO A 688 -2.26 -2.65 -19.17
C PRO A 688 -3.48 -3.26 -18.48
N ALA A 689 -3.30 -3.91 -17.33
CA ALA A 689 -4.41 -4.49 -16.56
C ALA A 689 -5.42 -3.42 -16.10
N ARG A 690 -4.95 -2.29 -15.57
CA ARG A 690 -5.80 -1.14 -15.18
C ARG A 690 -6.54 -0.55 -16.36
N ARG A 691 -5.88 -0.44 -17.51
CA ARG A 691 -6.51 0.13 -18.70
C ARG A 691 -7.56 -0.80 -19.29
N LEU A 692 -7.32 -2.10 -19.23
CA LEU A 692 -8.32 -3.11 -19.59
C LEU A 692 -9.55 -3.04 -18.68
N SER A 693 -9.38 -2.92 -17.35
CA SER A 693 -10.51 -2.77 -16.43
C SER A 693 -11.30 -1.48 -16.68
N THR A 694 -10.61 -0.35 -16.88
CA THR A 694 -11.27 0.93 -17.21
C THR A 694 -12.04 0.85 -18.53
N LEU A 695 -11.46 0.25 -19.57
CA LEU A 695 -12.10 0.11 -20.88
C LEU A 695 -13.38 -0.73 -20.78
N MET A 696 -13.33 -1.86 -20.06
CA MET A 696 -14.53 -2.70 -19.84
C MET A 696 -15.58 -2.02 -18.96
N ASN A 697 -15.17 -1.17 -18.02
CA ASN A 697 -16.10 -0.43 -17.18
C ASN A 697 -16.88 0.61 -18.00
N GLN A 698 -16.23 1.20 -19.01
CA GLN A 698 -16.86 2.12 -19.97
C GLN A 698 -17.75 1.38 -20.97
N GLU A 699 -17.30 0.25 -21.50
CA GLU A 699 -18.00 -0.55 -22.52
C GLU A 699 -18.18 -2.00 -22.05
N LYS A 700 -19.31 -2.27 -21.38
CA LYS A 700 -19.57 -3.57 -20.75
C LYS A 700 -19.74 -4.73 -21.73
N GLU A 701 -20.01 -4.45 -23.01
CA GLU A 701 -20.15 -5.44 -24.08
C GLU A 701 -18.81 -6.13 -24.41
N LEU A 702 -17.68 -5.51 -24.06
CA LEU A 702 -16.34 -6.05 -24.28
C LEU A 702 -16.08 -7.37 -23.53
N VAL A 703 -16.89 -7.69 -22.52
CA VAL A 703 -16.83 -8.97 -21.81
C VAL A 703 -17.04 -10.15 -22.77
N GLU A 704 -17.86 -9.99 -23.82
CA GLU A 704 -18.09 -11.05 -24.82
C GLU A 704 -16.85 -11.28 -25.70
N THR A 705 -16.07 -10.23 -25.96
CA THR A 705 -14.83 -10.30 -26.75
C THR A 705 -13.66 -10.92 -25.97
N ILE A 706 -13.56 -10.59 -24.68
CA ILE A 706 -12.46 -11.05 -23.82
C ILE A 706 -12.76 -12.42 -23.19
N GLY A 707 -14.02 -12.66 -22.84
CA GLY A 707 -14.49 -13.86 -22.14
C GLY A 707 -14.49 -13.70 -20.61
N VAL A 708 -15.54 -14.22 -19.96
CA VAL A 708 -15.77 -14.12 -18.51
C VAL A 708 -14.61 -14.71 -17.69
N GLU A 709 -13.99 -15.80 -18.15
CA GLU A 709 -12.84 -16.41 -17.46
C GLU A 709 -11.65 -15.46 -17.37
N ASN A 710 -11.37 -14.72 -18.44
CA ASN A 710 -10.26 -13.77 -18.48
C ASN A 710 -10.55 -12.52 -17.63
N VAL A 711 -11.81 -12.10 -17.52
CA VAL A 711 -12.21 -11.03 -16.59
C VAL A 711 -11.99 -11.47 -15.14
N MET A 712 -12.30 -12.73 -14.80
CA MET A 712 -12.00 -13.29 -13.48
C MET A 712 -10.50 -13.35 -13.20
N LYS A 713 -9.68 -13.80 -14.15
CA LYS A 713 -8.21 -13.79 -14.01
C LYS A 713 -7.65 -12.37 -13.88
N LEU A 714 -8.22 -11.40 -14.60
CA LEU A 714 -7.86 -9.99 -14.44
C LEU A 714 -8.15 -9.48 -13.04
N MET A 715 -9.33 -9.82 -12.50
CA MET A 715 -9.71 -9.45 -11.15
C MET A 715 -8.80 -10.11 -10.10
N GLU A 716 -8.46 -11.39 -10.27
CA GLU A 716 -7.49 -12.11 -9.44
C GLU A 716 -6.12 -11.43 -9.46
N TYR A 717 -5.61 -11.11 -10.64
CA TYR A 717 -4.34 -10.39 -10.82
C TYR A 717 -4.35 -9.01 -10.15
N LEU A 718 -5.41 -8.23 -10.32
CA LEU A 718 -5.56 -6.91 -9.70
C LEU A 718 -5.66 -7.02 -8.16
N ALA A 719 -6.32 -8.07 -7.64
CA ALA A 719 -6.44 -8.34 -6.21
C ALA A 719 -5.09 -8.75 -5.60
N ALA A 720 -4.34 -9.63 -6.26
CA ALA A 720 -2.97 -9.99 -5.87
C ALA A 720 -2.06 -8.75 -5.81
N ASN A 721 -2.27 -7.78 -6.71
CA ASN A 721 -1.56 -6.50 -6.76
C ASN A 721 -2.07 -5.44 -5.78
N ARG A 722 -3.11 -5.73 -4.98
CA ARG A 722 -3.77 -4.82 -4.03
C ARG A 722 -4.34 -3.55 -4.68
N ASP A 723 -4.86 -3.66 -5.90
CA ASP A 723 -5.46 -2.54 -6.64
C ASP A 723 -6.97 -2.42 -6.38
N ALA A 724 -7.34 -1.86 -5.23
CA ALA A 724 -8.73 -1.82 -4.77
C ALA A 724 -9.71 -1.22 -5.81
N VAL A 725 -9.34 -0.13 -6.49
CA VAL A 725 -10.22 0.57 -7.42
C VAL A 725 -10.57 -0.31 -8.61
N ASN A 726 -9.55 -0.85 -9.29
CA ASN A 726 -9.76 -1.60 -10.53
C ASN A 726 -10.37 -2.98 -10.28
N VAL A 727 -10.07 -3.63 -9.14
CA VAL A 727 -10.74 -4.88 -8.73
C VAL A 727 -12.23 -4.64 -8.51
N LEU A 728 -12.62 -3.51 -7.89
CA LEU A 728 -14.02 -3.17 -7.67
C LEU A 728 -14.76 -2.86 -8.98
N GLU A 729 -14.10 -2.22 -9.95
CA GLU A 729 -14.65 -2.04 -11.31
C GLU A 729 -14.92 -3.38 -11.98
N CYS A 730 -13.96 -4.31 -11.95
CA CYS A 730 -14.16 -5.68 -12.42
C CYS A 730 -15.30 -6.39 -11.65
N GLY A 731 -15.39 -6.19 -10.33
CA GLY A 731 -16.49 -6.71 -9.51
C GLY A 731 -17.87 -6.19 -9.95
N GLN A 732 -17.98 -4.92 -10.33
CA GLN A 732 -19.23 -4.37 -10.88
C GLN A 732 -19.60 -4.98 -12.24
N ILE A 733 -18.62 -5.15 -13.12
CA ILE A 733 -18.83 -5.81 -14.42
C ILE A 733 -19.32 -7.26 -14.20
N MET A 734 -18.68 -7.99 -13.29
CA MET A 734 -19.05 -9.36 -12.95
C MET A 734 -20.43 -9.44 -12.29
N LEU A 735 -20.84 -8.44 -11.51
CA LEU A 735 -22.20 -8.34 -10.96
C LEU A 735 -23.26 -8.28 -12.07
N ASP A 736 -23.06 -7.45 -13.09
CA ASP A 736 -24.00 -7.33 -14.21
C ASP A 736 -24.09 -8.64 -15.02
N VAL A 737 -22.94 -9.31 -15.22
CA VAL A 737 -22.87 -10.63 -15.85
C VAL A 737 -23.60 -11.68 -15.00
N ALA A 738 -23.38 -11.68 -13.69
CA ALA A 738 -24.02 -12.61 -12.76
C ALA A 738 -25.54 -12.44 -12.71
N LEU A 739 -26.05 -11.20 -12.80
CA LEU A 739 -27.49 -10.93 -12.85
C LEU A 739 -28.14 -11.48 -14.13
N LYS A 740 -27.43 -11.50 -15.27
CA LYS A 740 -27.91 -12.08 -16.52
C LYS A 740 -27.87 -13.63 -16.55
N ASN A 741 -26.98 -14.23 -15.77
CA ASN A 741 -26.68 -15.67 -15.82
C ASN A 741 -27.48 -16.55 -14.84
N GLY A 742 -28.49 -15.99 -14.15
CA GLY A 742 -29.38 -16.76 -13.26
C GLY A 742 -28.62 -17.57 -12.20
N GLU A 743 -28.88 -18.89 -12.13
CA GLU A 743 -28.26 -19.80 -11.16
C GLU A 743 -26.72 -19.92 -11.28
N GLU A 744 -26.13 -19.67 -12.44
CA GLU A 744 -24.67 -19.67 -12.58
C GLU A 744 -24.07 -18.38 -12.01
N GLY A 745 -24.85 -17.30 -12.01
CA GLY A 745 -24.47 -16.00 -11.42
C GLY A 745 -24.11 -16.09 -9.94
N ARG A 746 -24.83 -16.90 -9.14
CA ARG A 746 -24.51 -17.05 -7.70
C ARG A 746 -23.12 -17.68 -7.48
N ARG A 747 -22.68 -18.60 -8.35
CA ARG A 747 -21.32 -19.18 -8.27
C ARG A 747 -20.26 -18.18 -8.70
N GLN A 748 -20.56 -17.34 -9.68
CA GLN A 748 -19.67 -16.25 -10.09
C GLN A 748 -19.47 -15.26 -8.93
N MET A 749 -20.54 -14.88 -8.23
CA MET A 749 -20.46 -13.96 -7.09
C MET A 749 -19.68 -14.52 -5.88
N VAL A 750 -19.67 -15.84 -5.67
CA VAL A 750 -18.77 -16.48 -4.68
C VAL A 750 -17.31 -16.17 -5.01
N LYS A 751 -16.90 -16.39 -6.26
CA LYS A 751 -15.54 -16.10 -6.71
C LYS A 751 -15.23 -14.60 -6.66
N VAL A 752 -16.19 -13.74 -6.99
CA VAL A 752 -16.04 -12.28 -6.85
C VAL A 752 -15.72 -11.89 -5.41
N TRP A 753 -16.43 -12.46 -4.44
CA TRP A 753 -16.17 -12.19 -3.03
C TRP A 753 -14.80 -12.65 -2.56
N GLU A 754 -14.33 -13.82 -3.01
CA GLU A 754 -13.00 -14.35 -2.65
C GLU A 754 -11.86 -13.38 -3.02
N HIS A 755 -12.00 -12.60 -4.10
CA HIS A 755 -11.02 -11.59 -4.51
C HIS A 755 -11.26 -10.20 -3.93
N LEU A 756 -12.33 -9.99 -3.17
CA LEU A 756 -12.70 -8.70 -2.57
C LEU A 756 -12.61 -8.68 -1.04
N ASN A 757 -12.14 -9.74 -0.38
CA ASN A 757 -12.15 -9.85 1.09
C ASN A 757 -10.80 -9.61 1.78
N TRP A 758 -9.78 -9.16 1.05
CA TRP A 758 -8.38 -9.16 1.51
C TRP A 758 -7.97 -7.94 2.35
N ASP A 759 -8.82 -6.92 2.45
CA ASP A 759 -8.70 -5.73 3.31
C ASP A 759 -10.09 -5.27 3.76
N MET A 760 -10.19 -4.62 4.92
CA MET A 760 -11.47 -4.19 5.51
C MET A 760 -12.26 -3.24 4.60
N GLN A 761 -11.61 -2.29 3.92
CA GLN A 761 -12.30 -1.34 3.03
C GLN A 761 -12.83 -2.03 1.77
N VAL A 762 -12.00 -2.90 1.17
CA VAL A 762 -12.38 -3.67 -0.03
C VAL A 762 -13.46 -4.68 0.30
N ALA A 763 -13.38 -5.35 1.45
CA ALA A 763 -14.41 -6.26 1.94
C ALA A 763 -15.74 -5.55 2.17
N SER A 764 -15.72 -4.34 2.73
CA SER A 764 -16.94 -3.52 2.87
C SER A 764 -17.56 -3.16 1.51
N ALA A 765 -16.76 -2.78 0.52
CA ALA A 765 -17.24 -2.45 -0.82
C ALA A 765 -17.72 -3.70 -1.58
N GLY A 766 -17.00 -4.82 -1.47
CA GLY A 766 -17.44 -6.12 -1.99
C GLY A 766 -18.74 -6.58 -1.35
N MET A 767 -18.95 -6.29 -0.06
CA MET A 767 -20.17 -6.66 0.64
C MET A 767 -21.34 -5.85 0.09
N ALA A 768 -21.11 -4.56 -0.23
CA ALA A 768 -22.10 -3.75 -0.92
C ALA A 768 -22.47 -4.34 -2.29
N LEU A 769 -21.53 -4.86 -3.07
CA LEU A 769 -21.82 -5.55 -4.34
C LEU A 769 -22.66 -6.81 -4.14
N MET A 770 -22.33 -7.64 -3.15
CA MET A 770 -23.11 -8.83 -2.79
C MET A 770 -24.54 -8.46 -2.38
N ARG A 771 -24.71 -7.36 -1.63
CA ARG A 771 -26.03 -6.84 -1.26
C ARG A 771 -26.82 -6.36 -2.46
N VAL A 772 -26.18 -5.67 -3.43
CA VAL A 772 -26.84 -5.28 -4.68
C VAL A 772 -27.28 -6.50 -5.48
N TYR A 773 -26.46 -7.56 -5.54
CA TYR A 773 -26.84 -8.81 -6.19
C TYR A 773 -28.11 -9.41 -5.55
N VAL A 774 -28.15 -9.54 -4.22
CA VAL A 774 -29.33 -10.08 -3.52
C VAL A 774 -30.57 -9.21 -3.71
N ARG A 775 -30.42 -7.89 -3.81
CA ARG A 775 -31.56 -6.97 -4.05
C ARG A 775 -32.12 -7.06 -5.47
N LYS A 776 -31.26 -7.26 -6.47
CA LYS A 776 -31.62 -7.26 -7.91
C LYS A 776 -31.83 -8.64 -8.52
N ALA A 777 -31.46 -9.72 -7.82
CA ALA A 777 -31.67 -11.07 -8.31
C ALA A 777 -33.16 -11.37 -8.51
N ASP A 778 -33.47 -12.26 -9.44
CA ASP A 778 -34.84 -12.78 -9.65
C ASP A 778 -35.40 -13.38 -8.35
N GLU A 779 -36.68 -13.13 -8.04
CA GLU A 779 -37.34 -13.58 -6.80
C GLU A 779 -37.30 -15.11 -6.63
N THR A 780 -37.33 -15.86 -7.74
CA THR A 780 -37.21 -17.32 -7.74
C THR A 780 -35.91 -17.81 -7.11
N VAL A 781 -34.84 -17.02 -7.18
CA VAL A 781 -33.52 -17.37 -6.63
C VAL A 781 -33.19 -16.59 -5.37
N ALA A 782 -33.66 -15.34 -5.26
CA ALA A 782 -33.28 -14.38 -4.22
C ALA A 782 -33.42 -14.93 -2.79
N HIS A 783 -34.53 -15.63 -2.51
CA HIS A 783 -34.81 -16.21 -1.18
C HIS A 783 -33.81 -17.30 -0.77
N THR A 784 -33.13 -17.95 -1.72
CA THR A 784 -32.13 -18.98 -1.45
C THR A 784 -30.72 -18.43 -1.30
N LEU A 785 -30.47 -17.18 -1.74
CA LEU A 785 -29.13 -16.61 -1.81
C LEU A 785 -28.45 -16.48 -0.44
N PRO A 786 -29.10 -15.98 0.64
CA PRO A 786 -28.45 -15.90 1.95
C PRO A 786 -27.96 -17.27 2.47
N ALA A 787 -28.80 -18.31 2.34
CA ALA A 787 -28.45 -19.67 2.75
C ALA A 787 -27.39 -20.31 1.84
N PHE A 788 -27.38 -19.97 0.56
CA PHE A 788 -26.34 -20.41 -0.38
C PHE A 788 -24.99 -19.78 -0.03
N PHE A 789 -24.92 -18.45 0.09
CA PHE A 789 -23.68 -17.74 0.42
C PHE A 789 -23.21 -18.04 1.84
N GLY A 790 -24.12 -18.23 2.81
CA GLY A 790 -23.76 -18.66 4.16
C GLY A 790 -23.03 -20.01 4.19
N ARG A 791 -23.45 -20.96 3.33
CA ARG A 791 -22.80 -22.28 3.20
C ARG A 791 -21.44 -22.20 2.49
N GLN A 792 -21.28 -21.31 1.51
CA GLN A 792 -20.06 -21.24 0.70
C GLN A 792 -19.00 -20.28 1.27
N LEU A 793 -19.42 -19.15 1.84
CA LEU A 793 -18.54 -18.06 2.27
C LEU A 793 -18.47 -17.90 3.80
N GLY A 794 -19.37 -18.55 4.54
CA GLY A 794 -19.41 -18.53 6.00
C GLY A 794 -20.69 -17.89 6.56
N GLU A 795 -21.06 -18.32 7.77
CA GLU A 795 -22.34 -17.99 8.41
C GLU A 795 -22.55 -16.48 8.59
N ASN A 796 -21.49 -15.73 8.93
CA ASN A 796 -21.55 -14.28 9.09
C ASN A 796 -22.02 -13.57 7.80
N ILE A 797 -21.46 -13.94 6.65
CA ILE A 797 -21.87 -13.36 5.35
C ILE A 797 -23.32 -13.75 5.03
N GLY A 798 -23.70 -15.00 5.34
CA GLY A 798 -25.08 -15.47 5.23
C GLY A 798 -26.05 -14.62 6.06
N GLN A 799 -25.71 -14.33 7.32
CA GLN A 799 -26.51 -13.46 8.20
C GLN A 799 -26.61 -12.03 7.65
N LYS A 800 -25.50 -11.45 7.17
CA LYS A 800 -25.49 -10.12 6.53
C LYS A 800 -26.40 -10.04 5.30
N LEU A 801 -26.39 -11.07 4.47
CA LEU A 801 -27.27 -11.14 3.30
C LEU A 801 -28.72 -11.49 3.66
N GLN A 802 -28.95 -12.19 4.78
CA GLN A 802 -30.28 -12.45 5.30
C GLN A 802 -30.97 -11.14 5.73
N ALA A 803 -30.25 -10.22 6.36
CA ALA A 803 -30.77 -8.88 6.65
C ALA A 803 -31.06 -8.08 5.36
N THR A 804 -30.19 -8.16 4.35
CA THR A 804 -30.45 -7.53 3.05
C THR A 804 -31.70 -8.09 2.38
N TYR A 805 -31.90 -9.41 2.41
CA TYR A 805 -33.11 -10.03 1.88
C TYR A 805 -34.36 -9.62 2.69
N LEU A 806 -34.27 -9.54 4.02
CA LEU A 806 -35.36 -9.04 4.86
C LEU A 806 -35.75 -7.61 4.47
N PHE A 807 -34.78 -6.71 4.30
CA PHE A 807 -35.05 -5.34 3.87
C PHE A 807 -35.61 -5.27 2.44
N ARG A 808 -35.16 -6.14 1.52
CA ARG A 808 -35.78 -6.28 0.18
C ARG A 808 -37.27 -6.61 0.31
N GLN A 809 -37.64 -7.56 1.18
CA GLN A 809 -39.05 -7.91 1.40
C GLN A 809 -39.86 -6.75 1.99
N ILE A 810 -39.30 -5.99 2.94
CA ILE A 810 -39.99 -4.87 3.58
C ILE A 810 -40.19 -3.68 2.62
N LEU A 811 -39.13 -3.31 1.89
CA LEU A 811 -39.14 -2.18 0.97
C LEU A 811 -39.96 -2.49 -0.29
N GLY A 812 -39.88 -3.74 -0.77
CA GLY A 812 -40.44 -4.18 -2.05
C GLY A 812 -39.37 -4.30 -3.13
N GLU A 813 -39.64 -5.12 -4.15
CA GLU A 813 -38.79 -5.25 -5.33
C GLU A 813 -38.60 -3.89 -6.00
N ASP A 814 -37.37 -3.58 -6.42
CA ASP A 814 -36.98 -2.33 -7.10
C ASP A 814 -37.43 -1.02 -6.40
N THR A 815 -37.70 -1.10 -5.09
CA THR A 815 -38.16 0.01 -4.27
C THR A 815 -37.03 0.46 -3.35
N ASP A 816 -36.66 1.73 -3.44
CA ASP A 816 -35.68 2.34 -2.54
C ASP A 816 -36.35 2.86 -1.26
N LEU A 817 -35.54 3.26 -0.28
CA LEU A 817 -36.04 3.78 0.98
C LEU A 817 -36.88 5.07 0.78
N LEU A 818 -36.64 5.83 -0.29
CA LEU A 818 -37.37 7.05 -0.61
C LEU A 818 -38.82 6.74 -1.00
N LYS A 819 -39.04 5.83 -1.97
CA LYS A 819 -40.39 5.37 -2.32
C LYS A 819 -41.10 4.71 -1.15
N TYR A 820 -40.36 3.97 -0.32
CA TYR A 820 -40.90 3.39 0.91
C TYR A 820 -41.45 4.45 1.89
N THR A 821 -40.81 5.63 1.99
CA THR A 821 -41.33 6.72 2.83
C THR A 821 -42.67 7.27 2.38
N GLU A 822 -42.96 7.29 1.07
CA GLU A 822 -44.28 7.70 0.56
C GLU A 822 -45.37 6.72 1.01
N ALA A 823 -45.11 5.42 0.87
CA ALA A 823 -46.03 4.38 1.32
C ALA A 823 -46.29 4.43 2.83
N LEU A 824 -45.26 4.72 3.64
CA LEU A 824 -45.39 4.93 5.08
C LEU A 824 -46.26 6.16 5.41
N ARG A 825 -45.99 7.31 4.77
CA ARG A 825 -46.76 8.54 5.01
C ARG A 825 -48.23 8.35 4.68
N ILE A 826 -48.52 7.77 3.50
CA ILE A 826 -49.88 7.45 3.05
C ILE A 826 -50.58 6.52 4.06
N THR A 827 -49.93 5.42 4.42
CA THR A 827 -50.52 4.44 5.34
C THR A 827 -50.77 5.02 6.73
N SER A 828 -49.82 5.80 7.26
CA SER A 828 -49.96 6.45 8.56
C SER A 828 -51.10 7.46 8.58
N GLN A 829 -51.25 8.28 7.53
CA GLN A 829 -52.34 9.25 7.42
C GLN A 829 -53.70 8.56 7.31
N LEU A 830 -53.80 7.51 6.49
CA LEU A 830 -55.02 6.75 6.30
C LEU A 830 -55.47 6.06 7.60
N LEU A 831 -54.55 5.41 8.31
CA LEU A 831 -54.81 4.82 9.63
C LEU A 831 -55.18 5.89 10.67
N TYR A 832 -54.52 7.05 10.65
CA TYR A 832 -54.80 8.12 11.59
C TYR A 832 -56.22 8.68 11.39
N ASP A 833 -56.65 8.88 10.15
CA ASP A 833 -58.01 9.34 9.85
C ASP A 833 -59.05 8.31 10.31
N MET A 834 -58.84 7.02 10.03
CA MET A 834 -59.71 5.93 10.51
C MET A 834 -59.80 5.89 12.03
N GLY A 835 -58.66 5.92 12.73
CA GLY A 835 -58.60 5.85 14.20
C GLY A 835 -59.18 7.09 14.89
N SER A 836 -59.12 8.25 14.23
CA SER A 836 -59.70 9.50 14.74
C SER A 836 -61.23 9.54 14.61
N THR A 837 -61.81 8.83 13.64
CA THR A 837 -63.28 8.74 13.44
C THR A 837 -63.96 7.90 14.52
N TYR A 838 -63.31 6.83 14.99
CA TYR A 838 -63.87 5.88 15.98
C TYR A 838 -63.19 5.97 17.36
N HIS A 839 -62.67 7.14 17.73
CA HIS A 839 -62.04 7.36 19.03
C HIS A 839 -63.06 7.32 20.19
N GLU A 840 -62.64 6.84 21.37
CA GLU A 840 -63.52 6.46 22.50
C GLU A 840 -64.47 7.56 23.03
N ASN A 841 -64.18 8.83 22.74
CA ASN A 841 -64.96 9.99 23.19
C ASN A 841 -65.84 10.61 22.09
N LYS A 842 -66.06 9.92 20.95
CA LYS A 842 -66.88 10.41 19.82
C LYS A 842 -68.07 9.51 19.51
N ASP A 843 -69.13 10.13 19.00
CA ASP A 843 -70.30 9.40 18.50
C ASP A 843 -69.94 8.58 17.25
N VAL A 844 -70.30 7.30 17.27
CA VAL A 844 -70.07 6.38 16.15
C VAL A 844 -70.92 6.83 14.94
N PRO A 845 -70.32 6.99 13.74
CA PRO A 845 -71.07 7.46 12.58
C PRO A 845 -72.14 6.44 12.14
N PRO A 846 -73.38 6.89 11.87
CA PRO A 846 -74.44 5.99 11.40
C PRO A 846 -74.24 5.59 9.92
N PRO A 847 -74.76 4.43 9.47
CA PRO A 847 -74.50 3.90 8.11
C PRO A 847 -74.85 4.86 6.96
N HIS A 848 -75.95 5.62 7.09
CA HIS A 848 -76.36 6.59 6.07
C HIS A 848 -75.33 7.71 5.88
N ARG A 849 -74.62 8.10 6.96
CA ARG A 849 -73.58 9.12 6.91
C ARG A 849 -72.33 8.58 6.24
N ILE A 850 -71.92 7.34 6.54
CA ILE A 850 -70.79 6.67 5.88
C ILE A 850 -71.09 6.52 4.38
N ARG A 851 -72.33 6.17 4.02
CA ARG A 851 -72.76 6.06 2.62
C ARG A 851 -72.71 7.41 1.88
N ALA A 852 -73.32 8.45 2.46
CA ALA A 852 -73.35 9.79 1.87
C ALA A 852 -71.94 10.34 1.64
N ASN A 853 -71.04 10.03 2.56
CA ASN A 853 -69.61 10.34 2.49
C ASN A 853 -68.90 9.65 1.31
N LEU A 854 -69.16 8.35 1.08
CA LEU A 854 -68.62 7.62 -0.08
C LEU A 854 -69.25 8.09 -1.40
N ASP A 855 -70.56 8.35 -1.42
CA ASP A 855 -71.28 8.87 -2.59
C ASP A 855 -70.79 10.28 -2.98
N ALA A 856 -70.32 11.07 -2.01
CA ALA A 856 -69.80 12.42 -2.22
C ALA A 856 -68.33 12.48 -2.68
N MET A 857 -67.63 11.35 -2.78
CA MET A 857 -66.25 11.32 -3.26
C MET A 857 -66.17 11.77 -4.72
N VAL A 858 -65.30 12.75 -4.98
CA VAL A 858 -65.07 13.27 -6.34
C VAL A 858 -64.18 12.30 -7.12
N GLY A 859 -64.56 12.02 -8.38
CA GLY A 859 -63.84 11.15 -9.31
C GLY A 859 -64.67 9.95 -9.76
N HIS A 860 -64.62 9.64 -11.05
CA HIS A 860 -65.27 8.45 -11.59
C HIS A 860 -64.37 7.22 -11.39
N LEU A 861 -64.96 6.13 -10.93
CA LEU A 861 -64.33 4.80 -10.86
C LEU A 861 -65.09 3.85 -11.78
N THR A 862 -64.34 3.08 -12.56
CA THR A 862 -64.84 1.93 -13.30
C THR A 862 -65.29 0.81 -12.35
N ASP A 863 -66.06 -0.15 -12.86
CA ASP A 863 -66.51 -1.29 -12.05
C ASP A 863 -65.33 -2.16 -11.58
N ASP A 864 -64.27 -2.27 -12.38
CA ASP A 864 -63.04 -2.98 -12.03
C ASP A 864 -62.26 -2.26 -10.91
N GLU A 865 -62.08 -0.94 -11.03
CA GLU A 865 -61.43 -0.14 -9.98
C GLU A 865 -62.22 -0.16 -8.66
N ARG A 866 -63.56 -0.12 -8.72
CA ARG A 866 -64.40 -0.26 -7.51
C ARG A 866 -64.22 -1.63 -6.87
N SER A 867 -64.25 -2.70 -7.65
CA SER A 867 -64.01 -4.06 -7.16
C SER A 867 -62.61 -4.20 -6.53
N HIS A 868 -61.61 -3.57 -7.14
CA HIS A 868 -60.24 -3.55 -6.65
C HIS A 868 -60.10 -2.80 -5.31
N ILE A 869 -60.71 -1.62 -5.16
CA ILE A 869 -60.80 -0.94 -3.85
C ILE A 869 -61.51 -1.84 -2.83
N GLY A 870 -62.64 -2.46 -3.21
CA GLY A 870 -63.37 -3.37 -2.34
C GLY A 870 -62.52 -4.54 -1.84
N ALA A 871 -61.69 -5.13 -2.71
CA ALA A 871 -60.75 -6.18 -2.38
C ALA A 871 -59.61 -5.68 -1.48
N ASN A 872 -58.98 -4.55 -1.82
CA ASN A 872 -57.92 -3.94 -1.03
C ASN A 872 -58.40 -3.62 0.39
N ILE A 873 -59.58 -3.04 0.55
CA ILE A 873 -60.13 -2.68 1.86
C ILE A 873 -60.41 -3.92 2.72
N ASP A 874 -60.95 -5.01 2.15
CA ASP A 874 -61.11 -6.28 2.89
C ASP A 874 -59.76 -6.86 3.30
N PHE A 875 -58.79 -6.81 2.39
CA PHE A 875 -57.44 -7.29 2.62
C PHE A 875 -56.75 -6.50 3.75
N ILE A 876 -56.79 -5.17 3.68
CA ILE A 876 -56.27 -4.26 4.70
C ILE A 876 -56.89 -4.57 6.06
N ALA A 877 -58.21 -4.74 6.14
CA ALA A 877 -58.89 -5.05 7.40
C ALA A 877 -58.37 -6.36 8.03
N ARG A 878 -58.21 -7.41 7.21
CA ARG A 878 -57.64 -8.70 7.66
C ARG A 878 -56.18 -8.56 8.10
N HIS A 879 -55.38 -7.80 7.37
CA HIS A 879 -53.95 -7.64 7.63
C HIS A 879 -53.67 -6.79 8.87
N ILE A 880 -54.44 -5.71 9.10
CA ILE A 880 -54.41 -4.95 10.36
C ILE A 880 -54.74 -5.87 11.53
N PHE A 881 -55.81 -6.67 11.41
CA PHE A 881 -56.19 -7.61 12.47
C PHE A 881 -55.10 -8.67 12.72
N GLN A 882 -54.54 -9.26 11.67
CA GLN A 882 -53.48 -10.27 11.78
C GLN A 882 -52.21 -9.70 12.43
N LEU A 883 -51.73 -8.54 11.97
CA LEU A 883 -50.57 -7.86 12.54
C LEU A 883 -50.82 -7.43 13.99
N GLY A 884 -52.00 -6.91 14.30
CA GLY A 884 -52.36 -6.46 15.64
C GLY A 884 -52.54 -7.62 16.65
N THR A 885 -53.07 -8.76 16.21
CA THR A 885 -53.31 -9.94 17.07
C THR A 885 -52.09 -10.84 17.27
N GLN A 886 -51.04 -10.69 16.44
CA GLN A 886 -49.72 -11.28 16.71
C GLN A 886 -49.10 -10.79 18.03
N ARG A 887 -49.71 -9.78 18.68
CA ARG A 887 -49.20 -9.10 19.86
C ARG A 887 -50.21 -9.18 21.02
N ALA A 888 -49.98 -10.07 21.98
CA ALA A 888 -50.75 -10.05 23.24
C ALA A 888 -50.27 -8.87 24.11
N GLN A 889 -51.18 -7.98 24.53
CA GLN A 889 -50.86 -6.86 25.42
C GLN A 889 -50.72 -7.32 26.87
N ASN A 890 -49.50 -7.69 27.27
CA ASN A 890 -49.11 -7.89 28.68
C ASN A 890 -48.04 -6.85 29.06
N ARG A 891 -47.78 -6.66 30.37
CA ARG A 891 -46.74 -5.73 30.87
C ARG A 891 -45.36 -5.95 30.22
N ARG A 892 -45.01 -7.20 29.92
CA ARG A 892 -43.80 -7.61 29.19
C ARG A 892 -43.71 -7.02 27.76
N THR A 893 -44.84 -6.75 27.13
CA THR A 893 -44.92 -6.18 25.78
C THR A 893 -44.54 -4.70 25.77
N LEU A 894 -44.85 -3.95 26.84
CA LEU A 894 -44.45 -2.54 26.95
C LEU A 894 -42.94 -2.39 27.13
N GLU A 895 -42.35 -3.18 28.03
CA GLU A 895 -40.90 -3.23 28.26
C GLU A 895 -40.15 -3.62 26.98
N ARG A 896 -40.67 -4.61 26.23
CA ARG A 896 -40.12 -5.02 24.94
C ARG A 896 -40.17 -3.88 23.89
N ASN A 897 -41.25 -3.10 23.86
CA ASN A 897 -41.37 -1.98 22.93
C ASN A 897 -40.36 -0.86 23.20
N GLU A 898 -40.08 -0.61 24.48
CA GLU A 898 -39.04 0.35 24.87
C GLU A 898 -37.67 -0.15 24.43
N GLN A 899 -37.37 -1.44 24.62
CA GLN A 899 -36.12 -2.04 24.14
C GLN A 899 -35.98 -1.98 22.61
N LEU A 900 -37.08 -2.19 21.85
CA LEU A 900 -37.10 -2.05 20.39
C LEU A 900 -36.87 -0.60 19.94
N LEU A 901 -37.53 0.37 20.59
CA LEU A 901 -37.38 1.80 20.31
C LEU A 901 -35.96 2.30 20.63
N LEU A 902 -35.31 1.69 21.61
CA LEU A 902 -33.91 1.93 21.95
C LEU A 902 -32.93 1.18 21.05
N ASN A 903 -33.42 0.38 20.09
CA ASN A 903 -32.67 -0.53 19.21
C ASN A 903 -31.76 -1.49 20.00
N GLN A 904 -32.25 -2.08 21.09
CA GLN A 904 -31.50 -3.00 21.96
C GLN A 904 -31.76 -4.49 21.67
N ILE A 905 -32.87 -4.80 21.00
CA ILE A 905 -33.28 -6.17 20.65
C ILE A 905 -33.74 -6.21 19.19
N PRO A 906 -33.58 -7.35 18.49
CA PRO A 906 -34.07 -7.51 17.13
C PRO A 906 -35.60 -7.63 17.10
N PRO A 907 -36.27 -7.13 16.05
CA PRO A 907 -37.71 -7.30 15.86
C PRO A 907 -38.06 -8.72 15.45
N GLU A 908 -39.16 -9.25 16.00
CA GLU A 908 -39.68 -10.60 15.69
C GLU A 908 -40.98 -10.56 14.85
N THR A 909 -41.60 -9.38 14.73
CA THR A 909 -42.82 -9.17 13.93
C THR A 909 -42.72 -7.92 13.08
N GLY A 910 -43.56 -7.81 12.05
CA GLY A 910 -43.60 -6.62 11.19
C GLY A 910 -43.89 -5.33 11.95
N LEU A 911 -44.70 -5.37 13.02
CA LEU A 911 -44.96 -4.19 13.86
C LEU A 911 -43.76 -3.82 14.73
N GLU A 912 -43.03 -4.81 15.24
CA GLU A 912 -41.80 -4.56 15.98
C GLU A 912 -40.73 -3.95 15.09
N MET A 913 -40.67 -4.36 13.81
CA MET A 913 -39.76 -3.77 12.83
C MET A 913 -40.06 -2.29 12.59
N LEU A 914 -41.33 -1.89 12.55
CA LEU A 914 -41.69 -0.47 12.45
C LEU A 914 -41.26 0.33 13.68
N ILE A 915 -41.39 -0.22 14.89
CA ILE A 915 -40.92 0.44 16.14
C ILE A 915 -39.40 0.56 16.12
N TYR A 916 -38.72 -0.49 15.69
CA TYR A 916 -37.27 -0.53 15.55
C TYR A 916 -36.78 0.56 14.59
N LEU A 917 -37.36 0.64 13.39
CA LEU A 917 -37.03 1.68 12.40
C LEU A 917 -37.33 3.09 12.95
N GLY A 918 -38.49 3.27 13.58
CA GLY A 918 -38.86 4.53 14.22
C GLY A 918 -37.88 4.97 15.30
N GLY A 919 -37.43 4.05 16.15
CA GLY A 919 -36.41 4.29 17.17
C GLY A 919 -35.07 4.75 16.59
N TYR A 920 -34.63 4.06 15.53
CA TYR A 920 -33.37 4.36 14.84
C TYR A 920 -33.37 5.78 14.25
N PHE A 921 -34.42 6.15 13.50
CA PHE A 921 -34.48 7.44 12.83
C PHE A 921 -34.83 8.62 13.76
N SER A 922 -35.59 8.36 14.82
CA SER A 922 -35.99 9.36 15.83
C SER A 922 -34.90 9.72 16.83
N GLY A 923 -33.79 8.96 16.87
CA GLY A 923 -32.80 9.08 17.92
C GLY A 923 -33.37 8.70 19.29
N LYS A 924 -34.17 7.63 19.34
CA LYS A 924 -34.81 7.07 20.55
C LYS A 924 -35.96 7.92 21.12
N LYS A 925 -36.50 8.86 20.34
CA LYS A 925 -37.66 9.66 20.74
C LYS A 925 -38.95 8.91 20.41
N LYS A 926 -39.84 8.81 21.40
CA LYS A 926 -41.17 8.23 21.24
C LYS A 926 -42.12 9.25 20.61
N PHE A 927 -42.83 8.84 19.56
CA PHE A 927 -43.94 9.57 18.98
C PHE A 927 -45.24 8.79 19.21
N THR A 928 -46.29 9.48 19.64
CA THR A 928 -47.61 8.90 19.89
C THR A 928 -48.64 9.66 19.06
N PRO A 929 -49.50 8.96 18.31
CA PRO A 929 -50.53 9.63 17.52
C PRO A 929 -51.54 10.29 18.46
N ASP A 930 -51.80 11.58 18.26
CA ASP A 930 -52.83 12.31 18.99
C ASP A 930 -54.15 12.24 18.22
N LEU A 931 -55.14 11.49 18.71
CA LEU A 931 -56.42 11.27 18.04
C LEU A 931 -57.51 12.29 18.44
N SER A 932 -57.16 13.31 19.22
CA SER A 932 -58.09 14.31 19.75
C SER A 932 -58.43 15.43 18.74
N ARG A 933 -59.08 15.09 17.62
CA ARG A 933 -59.64 16.11 16.69
C ARG A 933 -61.00 16.62 17.17
N GLU A 934 -61.23 17.94 17.19
CA GLU A 934 -62.50 18.59 17.59
C GLU A 934 -63.68 18.30 16.61
N GLU A 935 -63.41 18.12 15.32
CA GLU A 935 -64.44 17.77 14.33
C GLU A 935 -64.54 16.27 14.03
N MET A 936 -65.72 15.83 13.58
CA MET A 936 -65.94 14.47 13.09
C MET A 936 -65.33 14.31 11.69
N ALA A 937 -64.06 13.94 11.64
CA ALA A 937 -63.37 13.59 10.41
C ALA A 937 -64.04 12.38 9.74
N HIS A 938 -64.34 12.52 8.45
CA HIS A 938 -64.67 11.42 7.56
C HIS A 938 -63.58 10.33 7.63
N MET A 939 -63.95 9.04 7.59
CA MET A 939 -63.03 7.90 7.75
C MET A 939 -61.85 7.90 6.77
N PHE A 940 -62.09 8.38 5.54
CA PHE A 940 -61.07 8.61 4.50
C PHE A 940 -60.71 10.10 4.30
N GLY A 941 -60.94 10.97 5.29
CA GLY A 941 -60.63 12.39 5.20
C GLY A 941 -61.34 13.11 4.05
N VAL A 942 -60.61 13.97 3.32
CA VAL A 942 -61.10 14.76 2.18
C VAL A 942 -60.81 14.13 0.80
N ARG A 943 -60.46 12.84 0.77
CA ARG A 943 -59.92 12.17 -0.42
C ARG A 943 -60.94 12.01 -1.54
N GLY A 944 -60.46 12.10 -2.77
CA GLY A 944 -61.20 11.68 -3.98
C GLY A 944 -61.18 10.15 -4.16
N ALA A 945 -62.04 9.64 -5.04
CA ALA A 945 -62.19 8.20 -5.27
C ALA A 945 -60.91 7.55 -5.87
N GLN A 946 -60.24 8.25 -6.78
CA GLN A 946 -58.97 7.83 -7.40
C GLN A 946 -57.77 7.92 -6.43
N GLU A 947 -57.82 8.87 -5.49
CA GLU A 947 -56.82 8.98 -4.44
C GLU A 947 -56.95 7.83 -3.44
N LEU A 948 -58.17 7.49 -3.04
CA LEU A 948 -58.44 6.32 -2.20
C LEU A 948 -57.95 5.02 -2.85
N LEU A 949 -58.13 4.86 -4.17
CA LEU A 949 -57.60 3.73 -4.91
C LEU A 949 -56.08 3.60 -4.74
N ARG A 950 -55.34 4.65 -5.11
CA ARG A 950 -53.87 4.69 -5.00
C ARG A 950 -53.38 4.47 -3.57
N GLU A 951 -54.03 5.08 -2.60
CA GLU A 951 -53.65 4.94 -1.19
C GLU A 951 -53.97 3.55 -0.63
N SER A 952 -55.07 2.93 -1.06
CA SER A 952 -55.41 1.55 -0.70
C SER A 952 -54.39 0.55 -1.25
N ASP A 953 -53.89 0.76 -2.48
CA ASP A 953 -52.80 -0.06 -3.06
C ASP A 953 -51.51 0.09 -2.26
N ALA A 954 -51.14 1.32 -1.90
CA ALA A 954 -49.93 1.58 -1.12
C ALA A 954 -49.98 0.94 0.28
N MET A 955 -51.14 1.01 0.93
CA MET A 955 -51.36 0.42 2.26
C MET A 955 -51.43 -1.11 2.20
N GLU A 956 -52.16 -1.68 1.24
CA GLU A 956 -52.21 -3.13 0.98
C GLU A 956 -50.79 -3.67 0.81
N GLY A 957 -50.02 -3.09 -0.11
CA GLY A 957 -48.68 -3.53 -0.42
C GLY A 957 -47.73 -3.41 0.78
N LEU A 958 -47.82 -2.34 1.58
CA LEU A 958 -47.03 -2.19 2.80
C LEU A 958 -47.35 -3.27 3.83
N LEU A 959 -48.63 -3.50 4.13
CA LEU A 959 -49.05 -4.48 5.14
C LEU A 959 -48.72 -5.92 4.71
N ASN A 960 -48.92 -6.24 3.43
CA ASN A 960 -48.58 -7.54 2.86
C ASN A 960 -47.07 -7.81 2.98
N ARG A 961 -46.23 -6.84 2.58
CA ARG A 961 -44.76 -6.93 2.71
C ARG A 961 -44.30 -7.16 4.15
N LEU A 962 -44.92 -6.49 5.13
CA LEU A 962 -44.60 -6.70 6.55
C LEU A 962 -44.92 -8.12 7.03
N LEU A 963 -46.01 -8.73 6.56
CA LEU A 963 -46.36 -10.12 6.88
C LEU A 963 -45.48 -11.13 6.15
N GLN A 964 -45.09 -10.85 4.90
CA GLN A 964 -44.17 -11.70 4.13
C GLN A 964 -42.76 -11.70 4.74
N ALA A 965 -42.29 -10.53 5.18
CA ALA A 965 -41.01 -10.36 5.87
C ALA A 965 -40.98 -11.06 7.24
N PHE A 966 -42.11 -11.09 7.95
CA PHE A 966 -42.25 -11.70 9.28
C PHE A 966 -43.41 -12.71 9.30
N PRO A 967 -43.23 -13.89 8.70
CA PRO A 967 -44.29 -14.88 8.66
C PRO A 967 -44.54 -15.43 10.08
N PRO A 968 -45.82 -15.53 10.53
CA PRO A 968 -46.15 -15.81 11.93
C PRO A 968 -45.59 -17.12 12.48
N ASN A 969 -45.36 -18.11 11.62
CA ASN A 969 -44.90 -19.44 12.01
C ASN A 969 -43.37 -19.61 11.94
N SER A 970 -42.65 -18.68 11.31
CA SER A 970 -41.20 -18.80 11.06
C SER A 970 -40.54 -17.43 10.89
N PRO A 971 -40.54 -16.58 11.93
CA PRO A 971 -39.92 -15.26 11.84
C PRO A 971 -38.41 -15.38 11.52
N PRO A 972 -37.85 -14.44 10.76
CA PRO A 972 -36.42 -14.43 10.43
C PRO A 972 -35.59 -14.23 11.70
N LYS A 973 -34.51 -15.02 11.83
CA LYS A 973 -33.54 -14.88 12.92
C LYS A 973 -32.35 -14.06 12.43
N ILE A 974 -32.30 -12.80 12.81
CA ILE A 974 -31.23 -11.86 12.43
C ILE A 974 -30.72 -11.19 13.70
N ASP A 975 -29.42 -11.08 13.84
CA ASP A 975 -28.80 -10.38 14.95
C ASP A 975 -28.90 -8.86 14.81
N LEU A 976 -28.85 -8.17 15.94
CA LEU A 976 -29.05 -6.72 16.03
C LEU A 976 -27.97 -5.93 15.27
N GLU A 977 -26.73 -6.39 15.31
CA GLU A 977 -25.58 -5.70 14.70
C GLU A 977 -25.73 -5.69 13.18
N THR A 978 -26.01 -6.86 12.60
CA THR A 978 -26.24 -7.03 11.16
C THR A 978 -27.44 -6.23 10.65
N LEU A 979 -28.52 -6.17 11.43
CA LEU A 979 -29.71 -5.38 11.07
C LEU A 979 -29.40 -3.88 11.03
N ASN A 980 -28.63 -3.38 12.00
CA ASN A 980 -28.16 -1.99 12.02
C ASN A 980 -27.20 -1.67 10.88
N GLU A 981 -26.26 -2.57 10.59
CA GLU A 981 -25.32 -2.39 9.49
C GLU A 981 -26.03 -2.25 8.13
N GLU A 982 -27.07 -3.04 7.89
CA GLU A 982 -27.82 -2.95 6.64
C GLU A 982 -28.67 -1.68 6.57
N LEU A 983 -29.27 -1.27 7.69
CA LEU A 983 -30.01 -0.01 7.77
C LEU A 983 -29.10 1.21 7.53
N GLU A 984 -27.90 1.20 8.12
CA GLU A 984 -26.88 2.21 7.85
C GLU A 984 -26.47 2.24 6.37
N ASN A 985 -26.29 1.07 5.75
CA ASN A 985 -25.94 0.96 4.35
C ASN A 985 -27.04 1.56 3.45
N LEU A 986 -28.30 1.19 3.67
CA LEU A 986 -29.44 1.76 2.95
C LEU A 986 -29.53 3.28 3.16
N TRP A 987 -29.27 3.76 4.37
CA TRP A 987 -29.27 5.19 4.66
C TRP A 987 -28.17 5.94 3.92
N LYS A 988 -26.93 5.41 3.90
CA LYS A 988 -25.77 6.00 3.22
C LYS A 988 -25.93 6.09 1.70
N GLN A 989 -26.81 5.26 1.10
CA GLN A 989 -27.09 5.29 -0.34
C GLN A 989 -27.95 6.49 -0.78
N ILE A 990 -28.59 7.17 0.18
CA ILE A 990 -29.48 8.31 -0.08
C ILE A 990 -28.70 9.62 0.05
N SER A 991 -28.96 10.57 -0.84
CA SER A 991 -28.36 11.91 -0.76
C SER A 991 -28.72 12.62 0.56
N LEU A 992 -27.81 13.45 1.08
CA LEU A 992 -28.05 14.21 2.32
C LEU A 992 -29.33 15.07 2.27
N PHE A 993 -29.71 15.56 1.09
CA PHE A 993 -30.95 16.31 0.89
C PHE A 993 -32.18 15.43 1.11
N ASN A 994 -32.25 14.27 0.45
CA ASN A 994 -33.35 13.32 0.59
C ASN A 994 -33.40 12.72 2.00
N GLN A 995 -32.24 12.49 2.62
CA GLN A 995 -32.16 12.06 4.03
C GLN A 995 -32.87 13.03 4.98
N ARG A 996 -32.70 14.35 4.80
CA ARG A 996 -33.37 15.36 5.65
C ARG A 996 -34.90 15.33 5.49
N GLN A 997 -35.38 15.04 4.28
CA GLN A 997 -36.82 14.95 3.99
C GLN A 997 -37.45 13.66 4.53
N CYS A 998 -36.77 12.52 4.35
CA CYS A 998 -37.29 11.21 4.73
C CYS A 998 -37.17 10.90 6.22
N ARG A 999 -36.16 11.44 6.92
CA ARG A 999 -35.93 11.14 8.34
C ARG A 999 -37.14 11.39 9.25
N PRO A 1000 -37.86 12.53 9.20
CA PRO A 1000 -39.04 12.72 10.04
C PRO A 1000 -40.16 11.73 9.70
N ILE A 1001 -40.36 11.42 8.42
CA ILE A 1001 -41.34 10.42 7.96
C ILE A 1001 -41.01 9.04 8.53
N LEU A 1002 -39.77 8.57 8.36
CA LEU A 1002 -39.32 7.29 8.88
C LEU A 1002 -39.34 7.21 10.41
N ALA A 1003 -39.14 8.33 11.10
CA ALA A 1003 -39.15 8.39 12.56
C ALA A 1003 -40.56 8.38 13.15
N GLU A 1004 -41.48 9.18 12.59
CA GLU A 1004 -42.81 9.44 13.13
C GLU A 1004 -43.85 8.45 12.59
N ASP A 1005 -43.93 8.30 11.27
CA ASP A 1005 -45.02 7.54 10.62
C ASP A 1005 -44.89 6.03 10.90
N THR A 1006 -43.67 5.49 10.99
CA THR A 1006 -43.45 4.10 11.40
C THR A 1006 -43.96 3.83 12.82
N GLN A 1007 -43.71 4.75 13.77
CA GLN A 1007 -44.19 4.64 15.14
C GLN A 1007 -45.72 4.81 15.22
N HIS A 1008 -46.29 5.72 14.43
CA HIS A 1008 -47.74 5.91 14.35
C HIS A 1008 -48.45 4.66 13.81
N ILE A 1009 -47.98 4.09 12.69
CA ILE A 1009 -48.53 2.84 12.16
C ILE A 1009 -48.44 1.72 13.21
N ALA A 1010 -47.29 1.58 13.87
CA ALA A 1010 -47.08 0.55 14.89
C ALA A 1010 -47.93 0.74 16.16
N ALA A 1011 -48.42 1.95 16.43
CA ALA A 1011 -49.31 2.27 17.53
C ALA A 1011 -50.80 2.10 17.14
N LEU A 1012 -51.19 2.53 15.94
CA LEU A 1012 -52.57 2.51 15.47
C LEU A 1012 -53.08 1.11 15.14
N ILE A 1013 -52.25 0.26 14.52
CA ILE A 1013 -52.66 -1.11 14.14
C ILE A 1013 -53.12 -1.95 15.35
N PRO A 1014 -52.34 -2.07 16.44
CA PRO A 1014 -52.79 -2.79 17.64
C PRO A 1014 -54.03 -2.18 18.29
N MET A 1015 -54.12 -0.84 18.30
CA MET A 1015 -55.28 -0.13 18.86
C MET A 1015 -56.58 -0.54 18.14
N MET A 1016 -56.56 -0.55 16.80
CA MET A 1016 -57.70 -0.96 15.98
C MET A 1016 -58.01 -2.45 16.16
N ALA A 1017 -57.00 -3.32 16.14
CA ALA A 1017 -57.21 -4.76 16.25
C ALA A 1017 -57.81 -5.20 17.60
N ASN A 1018 -57.42 -4.56 18.71
CA ASN A 1018 -57.90 -4.93 20.06
C ASN A 1018 -59.37 -4.60 20.31
N ARG A 1019 -59.95 -3.66 19.56
CA ARG A 1019 -61.38 -3.30 19.66
C ARG A 1019 -62.27 -4.26 18.88
N THR A 1020 -61.69 -5.21 18.15
CA THR A 1020 -62.38 -6.05 17.18
C THR A 1020 -62.27 -7.54 17.53
N LYS A 1021 -63.34 -8.30 17.34
CA LYS A 1021 -63.36 -9.76 17.55
C LYS A 1021 -63.11 -10.50 16.23
N LYS A 1022 -62.39 -11.63 16.27
CA LYS A 1022 -62.09 -12.45 15.07
C LYS A 1022 -63.32 -12.82 14.23
N SER A 1023 -64.47 -13.01 14.88
CA SER A 1023 -65.75 -13.37 14.25
C SER A 1023 -66.25 -12.39 13.18
N ILE A 1024 -65.73 -11.15 13.13
CA ILE A 1024 -66.13 -10.16 12.11
C ILE A 1024 -65.73 -10.56 10.68
N PHE A 1025 -64.71 -11.41 10.52
CA PHE A 1025 -64.22 -11.86 9.21
C PHE A 1025 -64.93 -13.13 8.72
N GLU A 1026 -65.71 -13.77 9.59
CA GLU A 1026 -66.53 -14.95 9.30
C GLU A 1026 -68.00 -14.56 9.04
N ASN A 1027 -68.43 -13.41 9.57
CA ASN A 1027 -69.80 -12.92 9.46
C ASN A 1027 -69.96 -11.92 8.28
N LYS A 1028 -70.85 -12.22 7.33
CA LYS A 1028 -71.14 -11.40 6.13
C LYS A 1028 -72.20 -10.30 6.34
N THR A 1029 -72.74 -10.16 7.55
CA THR A 1029 -73.84 -9.20 7.82
C THR A 1029 -73.43 -7.73 7.74
N LEU A 1030 -72.15 -7.41 7.95
CA LEU A 1030 -71.60 -6.06 7.73
C LEU A 1030 -71.44 -5.76 6.23
N ASP A 1031 -71.09 -6.77 5.43
CA ASP A 1031 -70.93 -6.64 3.98
C ASP A 1031 -72.27 -6.32 3.30
N THR A 1032 -73.41 -6.75 3.88
CA THR A 1032 -74.75 -6.42 3.35
C THR A 1032 -75.25 -5.02 3.73
N GLY A 1033 -74.47 -4.25 4.50
CA GLY A 1033 -74.79 -2.89 4.92
C GLY A 1033 -75.84 -2.79 6.04
N SER A 1034 -76.26 -3.93 6.62
CA SER A 1034 -77.45 -4.03 7.50
C SER A 1034 -77.19 -3.66 8.96
N PHE A 1035 -75.93 -3.53 9.39
CA PHE A 1035 -75.55 -3.21 10.76
C PHE A 1035 -74.65 -1.98 10.79
N GLN A 1036 -74.74 -1.20 11.88
CA GLN A 1036 -73.87 -0.05 12.11
C GLN A 1036 -72.49 -0.52 12.59
N PRO A 1037 -71.40 -0.19 11.88
CA PRO A 1037 -70.06 -0.54 12.31
C PRO A 1037 -69.70 0.19 13.61
N GLN A 1038 -69.17 -0.54 14.59
CA GLN A 1038 -68.85 -0.01 15.93
C GLN A 1038 -67.37 0.37 16.11
N ASN A 1039 -66.50 -0.07 15.20
CA ASN A 1039 -65.06 0.20 15.21
C ASN A 1039 -64.52 0.29 13.76
N GLU A 1040 -63.24 0.65 13.65
CA GLU A 1040 -62.55 0.92 12.39
C GLU A 1040 -62.56 -0.30 11.45
N LEU A 1041 -62.31 -1.50 11.98
CA LEU A 1041 -62.25 -2.73 11.17
C LEU A 1041 -63.63 -3.19 10.69
N GLU A 1042 -64.66 -3.04 11.51
CA GLU A 1042 -66.05 -3.27 11.09
C GLU A 1042 -66.48 -2.27 10.00
N ALA A 1043 -66.02 -1.02 10.11
CA ALA A 1043 -66.28 0.00 9.11
C ALA A 1043 -65.58 -0.31 7.78
N LEU A 1044 -64.33 -0.80 7.79
CA LEU A 1044 -63.65 -1.27 6.58
C LEU A 1044 -64.41 -2.41 5.90
N ARG A 1045 -64.91 -3.40 6.67
CA ARG A 1045 -65.74 -4.50 6.12
C ARG A 1045 -67.04 -3.97 5.49
N TRP A 1046 -67.71 -3.04 6.17
CA TRP A 1046 -68.91 -2.37 5.64
C TRP A 1046 -68.61 -1.62 4.33
N VAL A 1047 -67.49 -0.89 4.27
CA VAL A 1047 -67.03 -0.13 3.08
C VAL A 1047 -66.64 -1.07 1.93
N SER A 1048 -65.96 -2.18 2.21
CA SER A 1048 -65.67 -3.21 1.20
C SER A 1048 -66.98 -3.72 0.57
N GLY A 1049 -68.00 -3.98 1.39
CA GLY A 1049 -69.33 -4.38 0.91
C GLY A 1049 -70.02 -3.34 0.02
N TYR A 1050 -69.78 -2.04 0.28
CA TYR A 1050 -70.29 -0.93 -0.53
C TYR A 1050 -69.65 -0.91 -1.93
N PHE A 1051 -68.32 -0.95 -2.00
CA PHE A 1051 -67.58 -0.95 -3.27
C PHE A 1051 -67.83 -2.21 -4.11
N ASN A 1052 -68.02 -3.36 -3.43
CA ASN A 1052 -68.40 -4.64 -4.06
C ASN A 1052 -69.90 -4.76 -4.41
N ARG A 1053 -70.70 -3.70 -4.19
CA ARG A 1053 -72.15 -3.67 -4.48
C ARG A 1053 -72.97 -4.76 -3.76
N THR A 1054 -72.52 -5.21 -2.60
CA THR A 1054 -73.20 -6.25 -1.79
C THR A 1054 -74.22 -5.67 -0.80
N HIS A 1055 -74.26 -4.34 -0.65
CA HIS A 1055 -75.25 -3.65 0.16
C HIS A 1055 -76.67 -3.87 -0.37
N LYS A 1056 -77.58 -4.32 0.50
CA LYS A 1056 -79.00 -4.38 0.17
C LYS A 1056 -79.54 -2.94 0.09
N ARG A 1057 -80.30 -2.63 -0.97
CA ARG A 1057 -80.96 -1.33 -1.12
C ARG A 1057 -82.08 -1.17 -0.09
#